data_AF-Q21WB1-F1
#
_entry.id   AF-Q21WB1-F1
#
_cell.length_a   1.000
_cell.length_b   1.000
_cell.length_c   1.000
_cell.angle_alpha   90.00
_cell.angle_beta   90.00
_cell.angle_gamma   90.00
#
_symmetry.space_group_name_H-M   'P 1'
#
loop_
_entity.id
_entity.type
_entity.pdbx_description
1 polymer ?
#
loop_
_entity_poly.entity_id
_entity_poly.type
_entity_poly.pdbx_seq_one_letter_code
_entity_poly.pdbx_strand_id
1 'polypeptide(L)'
;MTNTQSSKSDVSNHPLQPHPCHTSAAFTDALGKPGRTAEDASRRLFLCSLSALGLSACGGGGSGSSAATPTGTATDTASATDITTDILANQNVTLSGDAIIRLPAGTSTYTGVISGKGTLALVATGGTGNPSTLVITQASTFTLPDAQQVAVVTKTSASGGYRLDITGSNPPVLTINPGVTLQIGTNTAADNNPNIIATSDGKNTASLVNGEINLNHIQNNGSIVLSSAQFILLGRISGNGPVLQGVGVWGGNSLRGVNPFGGVLSLTTGHDFGSNHVAASIPNAKAMLNEGSWLVWSPPGSVVSVSQNIFEAAYGNDINFHAIGNSTIVMSGIYSHTDNSPHNIPNVLNPGLSNPALNYAKAIYRNGLNNGNDASYRGVNIESGAGTVQWGDGTHANFFLPSAPSPAEPYPALGAKNAYINLRGCTLAFNYNAPVTLNIGISGGGGGPHRGGETGWGNVTLMPTAGNDVTLAQPQNYNGTTTIGANAILRIGAGKTVPLNYITVNASSNSTVLQATYNGDSSLLTAESSGGLATNAIVNAGQLIIQNTTTDIILSNISGSGSLVHNGAVTVTLRDNSYSGGTTLNSGRLLAGSTLALGTGNVTNNAALALSGTRALTLGGGFQQGSSASLTLAIDGATPGVTHDQLTVTGTVVLGGTLTLNFTGGYASGQKLVLIQAASISGSFSTLTSHGAAVVAGQDATGFYVTVQ
;
A
#
# COMPACT_ATOMS: atom_id res chain seq x y z
N MET A 1 3.58 -37.98 31.09
CA MET A 1 4.16 -38.32 29.76
C MET A 1 3.04 -38.22 28.73
N THR A 2 3.36 -37.95 27.46
CA THR A 2 2.51 -38.13 26.24
C THR A 2 1.00 -37.86 26.36
N ASN A 3 0.44 -36.72 25.94
CA ASN A 3 0.37 -36.14 24.58
C ASN A 3 -0.71 -36.78 23.67
N THR A 4 -1.79 -36.04 23.43
CA THR A 4 -2.73 -36.19 22.29
C THR A 4 -3.24 -34.81 21.89
N GLN A 5 -3.50 -34.61 20.59
CA GLN A 5 -3.88 -33.33 20.00
C GLN A 5 -5.40 -33.09 20.08
N SER A 6 -5.83 -31.85 20.25
CA SER A 6 -7.21 -31.44 19.92
C SER A 6 -7.28 -30.88 18.49
N SER A 7 -8.30 -31.28 17.74
CA SER A 7 -8.56 -30.79 16.39
C SER A 7 -9.13 -29.36 16.43
N LYS A 8 -8.78 -28.55 15.42
CA LYS A 8 -9.58 -27.39 15.04
C LYS A 8 -10.74 -27.87 14.17
N SER A 9 -11.92 -27.29 14.36
CA SER A 9 -13.11 -27.54 13.53
C SER A 9 -13.03 -26.76 12.22
N ASP A 10 -13.08 -27.47 11.09
CA ASP A 10 -13.39 -26.85 9.81
C ASP A 10 -14.81 -26.27 9.82
N VAL A 11 -14.97 -25.05 9.33
CA VAL A 11 -16.27 -24.46 8.98
C VAL A 11 -16.32 -24.32 7.47
N SER A 12 -17.33 -24.90 6.85
CA SER A 12 -17.40 -25.11 5.41
C SER A 12 -17.64 -23.82 4.62
N ASN A 13 -16.74 -23.52 3.69
CA ASN A 13 -17.03 -22.58 2.59
C ASN A 13 -18.18 -23.12 1.72
N HIS A 14 -19.29 -22.39 1.64
CA HIS A 14 -20.27 -22.56 0.57
C HIS A 14 -19.88 -21.68 -0.62
N PRO A 15 -19.67 -22.24 -1.83
CA PRO A 15 -19.40 -21.44 -3.02
C PRO A 15 -20.69 -20.78 -3.52
N LEU A 16 -20.71 -19.44 -3.57
CA LEU A 16 -21.71 -18.71 -4.36
C LEU A 16 -21.45 -18.97 -5.85
N GLN A 17 -22.45 -19.51 -6.55
CA GLN A 17 -22.32 -19.78 -7.98
C GLN A 17 -22.42 -18.48 -8.82
N PRO A 18 -21.74 -18.42 -9.98
CA PRO A 18 -21.79 -17.24 -10.84
C PRO A 18 -23.16 -17.10 -11.52
N HIS A 19 -23.79 -15.93 -11.37
CA HIS A 19 -24.92 -15.55 -12.21
C HIS A 19 -24.43 -15.20 -13.63
N PRO A 20 -25.05 -15.73 -14.70
CA PRO A 20 -24.66 -15.41 -16.06
C PRO A 20 -25.13 -13.99 -16.44
N CYS A 21 -24.18 -13.11 -16.79
CA CYS A 21 -24.53 -11.85 -17.45
C CYS A 21 -25.00 -12.12 -18.88
N HIS A 22 -26.30 -11.95 -19.13
CA HIS A 22 -26.85 -11.98 -20.48
C HIS A 22 -26.33 -10.78 -21.29
N THR A 23 -25.59 -11.07 -22.35
CA THR A 23 -25.30 -10.09 -23.41
C THR A 23 -26.59 -9.76 -24.16
N SER A 24 -26.90 -8.47 -24.29
CA SER A 24 -27.77 -7.97 -25.37
C SER A 24 -27.09 -6.76 -26.01
N ALA A 25 -27.24 -6.63 -27.32
CA ALA A 25 -26.48 -5.70 -28.14
C ALA A 25 -27.38 -4.65 -28.81
N ALA A 26 -26.72 -3.72 -29.53
CA ALA A 26 -27.30 -2.64 -30.33
C ALA A 26 -28.02 -1.51 -29.56
N PHE A 27 -27.39 -0.34 -29.57
CA PHE A 27 -27.90 0.75 -30.42
C PHE A 27 -26.73 1.46 -31.13
N THR A 28 -27.00 2.10 -32.26
CA THR A 28 -26.00 2.54 -33.26
C THR A 28 -25.72 4.05 -33.24
N ASP A 29 -24.58 4.41 -33.81
CA ASP A 29 -24.13 5.72 -34.30
C ASP A 29 -24.98 6.98 -34.10
N ALA A 30 -24.34 8.02 -33.54
CA ALA A 30 -24.52 9.40 -33.98
C ALA A 30 -23.22 10.20 -33.76
N LEU A 31 -22.45 10.44 -34.83
CA LEU A 31 -21.26 11.30 -34.80
C LEU A 31 -21.64 12.78 -34.87
N GLY A 32 -21.14 13.59 -33.94
CA GLY A 32 -21.27 15.06 -33.95
C GLY A 32 -19.99 15.75 -33.45
N LYS A 33 -19.40 16.62 -34.27
CA LYS A 33 -18.17 17.39 -33.97
C LYS A 33 -18.46 18.92 -33.88
N PRO A 34 -17.51 19.77 -33.44
CA PRO A 34 -17.78 20.65 -32.29
C PRO A 34 -18.14 22.10 -32.63
N GLY A 35 -18.78 22.78 -31.67
CA GLY A 35 -18.96 24.24 -31.64
C GLY A 35 -18.02 24.93 -30.64
N ARG A 36 -17.72 26.22 -30.87
CA ARG A 36 -16.96 27.10 -29.96
C ARG A 36 -17.83 28.28 -29.48
N THR A 37 -17.77 28.55 -28.18
CA THR A 37 -17.85 29.87 -27.49
C THR A 37 -17.41 29.61 -26.03
N ALA A 38 -16.60 30.40 -25.32
CA ALA A 38 -16.27 31.84 -25.27
C ALA A 38 -17.24 32.69 -24.44
N GLU A 39 -16.66 33.54 -23.57
CA GLU A 39 -17.29 34.57 -22.72
C GLU A 39 -18.15 34.08 -21.52
N ASP A 40 -18.12 34.68 -20.31
CA ASP A 40 -17.21 35.74 -19.79
C ASP A 40 -17.08 35.73 -18.23
N ALA A 41 -16.06 36.48 -17.76
CA ALA A 41 -15.95 37.24 -16.50
C ALA A 41 -16.40 36.65 -15.15
N SER A 42 -15.40 36.46 -14.26
CA SER A 42 -15.26 37.36 -13.11
C SER A 42 -13.84 37.37 -12.53
N ARG A 43 -13.22 38.56 -12.47
CA ARG A 43 -11.88 38.82 -11.92
C ARG A 43 -11.90 40.09 -11.07
N ARG A 44 -11.44 40.02 -9.80
CA ARG A 44 -11.02 41.13 -8.91
C ARG A 44 -10.50 40.52 -7.58
N LEU A 45 -9.45 41.00 -6.91
CA LEU A 45 -8.39 41.95 -7.33
C LEU A 45 -7.18 41.90 -6.34
N PHE A 46 -5.95 41.93 -6.87
CA PHE A 46 -4.66 42.30 -6.23
C PHE A 46 -4.17 41.47 -5.01
N LEU A 47 -2.90 41.02 -4.90
CA LEU A 47 -1.53 41.59 -5.05
C LEU A 47 -0.95 42.20 -3.74
N CYS A 48 0.04 41.51 -3.16
CA CYS A 48 1.36 41.97 -2.69
C CYS A 48 2.09 40.73 -2.13
N SER A 49 3.12 40.13 -2.74
CA SER A 49 4.48 40.61 -3.04
C SER A 49 5.36 40.88 -1.80
N LEU A 50 6.17 39.89 -1.41
CA LEU A 50 7.64 40.01 -1.45
C LEU A 50 8.32 38.64 -1.34
N SER A 51 9.58 38.56 -1.77
CA SER A 51 10.43 37.37 -1.70
C SER A 51 11.79 37.71 -1.11
N ALA A 52 12.37 36.81 -0.31
CA ALA A 52 13.75 36.87 0.16
C ALA A 52 14.26 35.47 0.52
N LEU A 53 15.49 35.14 0.12
CA LEU A 53 16.24 33.99 0.65
C LEU A 53 17.19 34.47 1.75
N GLY A 54 17.56 33.58 2.67
CA GLY A 54 18.63 33.82 3.64
C GLY A 54 19.10 32.50 4.27
N LEU A 55 20.42 32.29 4.30
CA LEU A 55 21.04 31.07 4.86
C LEU A 55 21.54 31.29 6.29
N SER A 56 21.53 30.19 7.04
CA SER A 56 22.54 29.75 8.02
C SER A 56 23.23 30.76 8.96
N ALA A 57 23.04 30.55 10.26
CA ALA A 57 24.11 30.69 11.27
C ALA A 57 23.87 29.73 12.46
N CYS A 58 24.93 29.29 13.12
CA CYS A 58 24.87 28.43 14.32
C CYS A 58 25.41 29.15 15.55
N GLY A 59 24.82 28.89 16.72
CA GLY A 59 25.46 29.06 18.03
C GLY A 59 24.91 30.16 18.94
N GLY A 60 25.13 29.98 20.25
CA GLY A 60 24.87 30.99 21.30
C GLY A 60 23.58 30.76 22.08
N GLY A 61 23.69 30.28 23.32
CA GLY A 61 22.54 30.10 24.20
C GLY A 61 21.98 31.41 24.77
N GLY A 62 20.66 31.47 24.92
CA GLY A 62 19.96 32.55 25.62
C GLY A 62 18.84 31.98 26.51
N SER A 63 18.82 32.36 27.77
CA SER A 63 17.87 31.85 28.76
C SER A 63 16.58 32.68 28.81
N GLY A 64 15.43 32.00 28.96
CA GLY A 64 14.27 32.60 29.62
C GLY A 64 13.15 33.15 28.72
N SER A 65 12.36 32.25 28.14
CA SER A 65 10.93 32.50 27.92
C SER A 65 10.17 31.18 27.98
N SER A 66 9.61 30.85 29.15
CA SER A 66 8.71 29.70 29.31
C SER A 66 7.42 29.95 28.53
N ALA A 67 7.34 29.39 27.31
CA ALA A 67 6.09 29.36 26.57
C ALA A 67 5.01 28.71 27.43
N ALA A 68 3.91 29.43 27.66
CA ALA A 68 2.86 28.96 28.54
C ALA A 68 2.25 27.68 27.97
N THR A 69 2.42 26.56 28.69
CA THR A 69 1.64 25.34 28.45
C THR A 69 0.15 25.73 28.41
N PRO A 70 -0.63 25.30 27.40
CA PRO A 70 -2.07 25.47 27.46
C PRO A 70 -2.60 24.59 28.60
N THR A 71 -2.74 25.19 29.78
CA THR A 71 -3.37 24.56 30.93
C THR A 71 -4.81 24.27 30.53
N GLY A 72 -5.11 23.02 30.20
CA GLY A 72 -6.47 22.58 29.88
C GLY A 72 -7.40 23.05 30.99
N THR A 73 -8.41 23.84 30.62
CA THR A 73 -9.35 24.41 31.57
C THR A 73 -9.99 23.28 32.37
N ALA A 74 -9.69 23.22 33.67
CA ALA A 74 -10.43 22.36 34.58
C ALA A 74 -11.91 22.72 34.43
N THR A 75 -12.74 21.74 34.08
CA THR A 75 -14.18 21.94 34.02
C THR A 75 -14.69 22.36 35.38
N ASP A 76 -15.65 23.30 35.41
CA ASP A 76 -16.23 23.78 36.66
C ASP A 76 -17.09 22.70 37.30
N THR A 77 -16.42 21.85 38.08
CA THR A 77 -16.97 20.65 38.71
C THR A 77 -17.59 20.95 40.08
N ALA A 78 -17.83 22.23 40.38
CA ALA A 78 -18.49 22.67 41.61
C ALA A 78 -20.02 22.53 41.56
N SER A 79 -20.63 22.54 40.36
CA SER A 79 -22.09 22.39 40.16
C SER A 79 -22.55 20.99 39.74
N ALA A 80 -21.62 20.06 39.49
CA ALA A 80 -21.93 18.71 39.05
C ALA A 80 -22.43 17.84 40.22
N THR A 81 -23.43 17.00 39.98
CA THR A 81 -24.00 16.08 40.98
C THR A 81 -23.01 14.95 41.26
N ASP A 82 -22.56 14.82 42.51
CA ASP A 82 -21.63 13.78 42.91
C ASP A 82 -22.38 12.44 43.14
N ILE A 83 -22.22 11.52 42.19
CA ILE A 83 -22.90 10.21 42.19
C ILE A 83 -21.96 9.08 42.66
N THR A 84 -20.80 9.41 43.23
CA THR A 84 -19.75 8.43 43.59
C THR A 84 -20.26 7.32 44.51
N THR A 85 -21.07 7.67 45.52
CA THR A 85 -21.64 6.71 46.48
C THR A 85 -22.50 5.65 45.79
N ASP A 86 -23.36 6.07 44.86
CA ASP A 86 -24.28 5.18 44.14
C ASP A 86 -23.52 4.22 43.20
N ILE A 87 -22.49 4.74 42.53
CA ILE A 87 -21.60 3.95 41.66
C ILE A 87 -20.79 2.93 42.48
N LEU A 88 -20.21 3.32 43.62
CA LEU A 88 -19.50 2.38 44.51
C LEU A 88 -20.45 1.36 45.16
N ALA A 89 -21.73 1.70 45.31
CA ALA A 89 -22.80 0.81 45.76
C ALA A 89 -23.47 0.00 44.61
N ASN A 90 -22.92 0.03 43.39
CA ASN A 90 -23.43 -0.67 42.20
C ASN A 90 -24.90 -0.36 41.83
N GLN A 91 -25.42 0.82 42.20
CA GLN A 91 -26.78 1.24 41.88
C GLN A 91 -26.91 1.68 40.42
N ASN A 92 -28.09 1.48 39.83
CA ASN A 92 -28.42 2.06 38.53
C ASN A 92 -28.66 3.56 38.68
N VAL A 93 -28.04 4.38 37.84
CA VAL A 93 -28.11 5.85 37.90
C VAL A 93 -28.76 6.41 36.63
N THR A 94 -29.62 7.41 36.79
CA THR A 94 -30.21 8.16 35.68
C THR A 94 -29.76 9.61 35.77
N LEU A 95 -28.96 10.06 34.80
CA LEU A 95 -28.53 11.44 34.68
C LEU A 95 -29.72 12.34 34.32
N SER A 96 -29.82 13.46 35.04
CA SER A 96 -30.79 14.55 34.82
C SER A 96 -30.10 15.90 34.55
N GLY A 97 -28.76 15.89 34.52
CA GLY A 97 -27.87 17.03 34.43
C GLY A 97 -26.42 16.56 34.56
N ASP A 98 -25.50 17.49 34.78
CA ASP A 98 -24.07 17.17 34.87
C ASP A 98 -23.72 16.43 36.17
N ALA A 99 -22.89 15.40 36.07
CA ALA A 99 -22.53 14.50 37.16
C ALA A 99 -21.02 14.23 37.23
N ILE A 100 -20.55 13.86 38.42
CA ILE A 100 -19.14 13.56 38.71
C ILE A 100 -19.00 12.27 39.52
N ILE A 101 -17.97 11.48 39.19
CA ILE A 101 -17.53 10.31 39.94
C ILE A 101 -16.10 10.56 40.42
N ARG A 102 -15.91 10.65 41.74
CA ARG A 102 -14.64 10.87 42.43
C ARG A 102 -14.08 9.53 42.90
N LEU A 103 -13.43 8.81 42.01
CA LEU A 103 -12.97 7.45 42.24
C LEU A 103 -11.90 7.40 43.35
N PRO A 104 -11.94 6.40 44.26
CA PRO A 104 -10.82 6.08 45.14
C PRO A 104 -9.63 5.54 44.32
N ALA A 105 -8.44 5.53 44.92
CA ALA A 105 -7.27 4.92 44.28
C ALA A 105 -7.45 3.40 44.11
N GLY A 106 -6.89 2.83 43.04
CA GLY A 106 -7.08 1.42 42.67
C GLY A 106 -8.33 1.17 41.81
N THR A 107 -8.78 -0.08 41.76
CA THR A 107 -9.82 -0.53 40.81
C THR A 107 -11.20 -0.64 41.47
N SER A 108 -12.20 0.03 40.90
CA SER A 108 -13.62 -0.11 41.24
C SER A 108 -14.36 -0.75 40.07
N THR A 109 -15.02 -1.89 40.28
CA THR A 109 -15.88 -2.53 39.27
C THR A 109 -17.33 -2.15 39.51
N TYR A 110 -17.94 -1.54 38.49
CA TYR A 110 -19.33 -1.13 38.46
C TYR A 110 -20.17 -2.05 37.57
N THR A 111 -21.17 -2.69 38.18
CA THR A 111 -22.11 -3.63 37.56
C THR A 111 -23.53 -3.06 37.44
N GLY A 112 -23.72 -1.77 37.75
CA GLY A 112 -24.95 -1.05 37.46
C GLY A 112 -24.97 -0.47 36.04
N VAL A 113 -26.01 0.31 35.74
CA VAL A 113 -26.22 1.01 34.46
C VAL A 113 -26.35 2.52 34.67
N ILE A 114 -25.63 3.31 33.88
CA ILE A 114 -25.81 4.76 33.77
C ILE A 114 -26.68 5.08 32.53
N SER A 115 -27.74 5.85 32.72
CA SER A 115 -28.74 6.21 31.71
C SER A 115 -29.11 7.70 31.78
N GLY A 116 -30.04 8.17 30.97
CA GLY A 116 -30.59 9.55 31.07
C GLY A 116 -29.86 10.58 30.19
N LYS A 117 -29.90 11.86 30.60
CA LYS A 117 -29.30 12.97 29.84
C LYS A 117 -28.47 13.91 30.74
N GLY A 118 -27.27 14.26 30.31
CA GLY A 118 -26.32 15.09 31.04
C GLY A 118 -24.88 14.86 30.56
N THR A 119 -23.89 15.46 31.25
CA THR A 119 -22.48 15.09 31.09
C THR A 119 -21.95 14.32 32.32
N LEU A 120 -20.85 13.59 32.13
CA LEU A 120 -20.20 12.80 33.19
C LEU A 120 -18.70 13.08 33.25
N ALA A 121 -18.19 13.43 34.43
CA ALA A 121 -16.76 13.59 34.70
C ALA A 121 -16.22 12.47 35.61
N LEU A 122 -15.15 11.79 35.20
CA LEU A 122 -14.44 10.81 36.04
C LEU A 122 -13.15 11.46 36.57
N VAL A 123 -12.95 11.43 37.89
CA VAL A 123 -11.82 12.09 38.57
C VAL A 123 -11.19 11.18 39.61
N ALA A 124 -9.87 11.04 39.61
CA ALA A 124 -9.13 10.31 40.64
C ALA A 124 -8.95 11.18 41.89
N THR A 125 -9.45 10.74 43.05
CA THR A 125 -9.39 11.50 44.32
C THR A 125 -7.96 11.80 44.76
N GLY A 126 -7.01 10.89 44.52
CA GLY A 126 -5.58 11.08 44.81
C GLY A 126 -4.73 11.60 43.64
N GLY A 127 -5.37 12.09 42.58
CA GLY A 127 -4.72 12.64 41.38
C GLY A 127 -3.88 11.62 40.59
N THR A 128 -2.98 12.12 39.74
CA THR A 128 -2.10 11.27 38.91
C THR A 128 -1.10 10.42 39.71
N GLY A 129 -0.81 10.78 40.96
CA GLY A 129 0.08 10.01 41.84
C GLY A 129 -0.56 8.77 42.46
N ASN A 130 -1.90 8.69 42.49
CA ASN A 130 -2.65 7.55 43.03
C ASN A 130 -3.79 7.20 42.05
N PRO A 131 -3.48 6.50 40.94
CA PRO A 131 -4.43 6.32 39.85
C PRO A 131 -5.66 5.49 40.24
N SER A 132 -6.76 5.77 39.55
CA SER A 132 -8.06 5.12 39.73
C SER A 132 -8.49 4.42 38.45
N THR A 133 -9.01 3.20 38.55
CA THR A 133 -9.63 2.49 37.42
C THR A 133 -11.11 2.27 37.71
N LEU A 134 -11.99 2.75 36.84
CA LEU A 134 -13.40 2.37 36.81
C LEU A 134 -13.59 1.31 35.73
N VAL A 135 -13.94 0.08 36.14
CA VAL A 135 -14.33 -1.00 35.22
C VAL A 135 -15.86 -1.01 35.12
N ILE A 136 -16.40 -0.96 33.90
CA ILE A 136 -17.85 -0.98 33.65
C ILE A 136 -18.23 -2.20 32.81
N THR A 137 -19.22 -2.98 33.27
CA THR A 137 -19.56 -4.29 32.66
C THR A 137 -20.91 -4.37 31.96
N GLN A 138 -21.80 -3.39 32.18
CA GLN A 138 -23.14 -3.34 31.59
C GLN A 138 -23.28 -2.20 30.57
N ALA A 139 -24.08 -2.41 29.54
CA ALA A 139 -24.49 -1.35 28.61
C ALA A 139 -25.02 -0.12 29.36
N SER A 140 -24.46 1.06 29.06
CA SER A 140 -24.89 2.36 29.57
C SER A 140 -25.26 3.26 28.39
N THR A 141 -26.31 4.08 28.57
CA THR A 141 -27.07 4.67 27.46
C THR A 141 -27.25 6.19 27.59
N PHE A 142 -26.58 6.81 28.56
CA PHE A 142 -26.61 8.26 28.76
C PHE A 142 -26.09 9.02 27.54
N THR A 143 -26.66 10.19 27.26
CA THR A 143 -26.24 11.08 26.19
C THR A 143 -26.42 12.56 26.60
N LEU A 144 -26.03 13.50 25.73
CA LEU A 144 -26.21 14.92 25.99
C LEU A 144 -27.70 15.31 26.05
N PRO A 145 -28.07 16.41 26.75
CA PRO A 145 -29.35 17.09 26.57
C PRO A 145 -29.59 17.46 25.10
N ASP A 146 -30.84 17.39 24.64
CA ASP A 146 -31.15 17.51 23.20
C ASP A 146 -30.76 18.87 22.61
N ALA A 147 -30.71 19.93 23.41
CA ALA A 147 -30.22 21.24 22.98
C ALA A 147 -28.72 21.28 22.63
N GLN A 148 -27.93 20.33 23.14
CA GLN A 148 -26.47 20.25 22.94
C GLN A 148 -26.07 19.24 21.85
N GLN A 149 -26.99 18.38 21.41
CA GLN A 149 -26.80 17.48 20.27
C GLN A 149 -26.85 18.31 18.97
N VAL A 150 -25.68 18.59 18.38
CA VAL A 150 -25.52 19.47 17.19
C VAL A 150 -24.89 18.75 15.99
N ALA A 151 -24.48 17.49 16.15
CA ALA A 151 -24.02 16.67 15.03
C ALA A 151 -25.18 16.28 14.10
N VAL A 152 -24.93 16.21 12.80
CA VAL A 152 -25.90 15.81 11.77
C VAL A 152 -25.30 14.76 10.85
N VAL A 153 -26.03 13.66 10.66
CA VAL A 153 -25.68 12.51 9.82
C VAL A 153 -26.50 12.56 8.53
N THR A 154 -25.82 12.75 7.40
CA THR A 154 -26.45 12.77 6.06
C THR A 154 -26.16 11.45 5.34
N LYS A 155 -27.19 10.79 4.81
CA LYS A 155 -27.03 9.58 3.98
C LYS A 155 -26.92 9.95 2.51
N THR A 156 -25.80 9.60 1.88
CA THR A 156 -25.54 9.87 0.47
C THR A 156 -25.39 8.56 -0.32
N SER A 157 -26.27 8.32 -1.29
CA SER A 157 -26.19 7.16 -2.20
C SER A 157 -25.05 7.30 -3.21
N ALA A 158 -24.40 6.21 -3.59
CA ALA A 158 -23.26 6.20 -4.51
C ALA A 158 -23.12 4.85 -5.25
N SER A 159 -22.25 4.79 -6.26
CA SER A 159 -21.94 3.50 -6.91
C SER A 159 -21.24 2.57 -5.92
N GLY A 160 -21.78 1.36 -5.75
CA GLY A 160 -21.32 0.40 -4.74
C GLY A 160 -21.99 0.53 -3.36
N GLY A 161 -22.99 1.41 -3.19
CA GLY A 161 -23.82 1.43 -1.98
C GLY A 161 -24.26 2.82 -1.52
N TYR A 162 -23.94 3.16 -0.27
CA TYR A 162 -24.15 4.49 0.30
C TYR A 162 -23.04 4.80 1.32
N ARG A 163 -22.89 6.09 1.64
CA ARG A 163 -22.08 6.55 2.77
C ARG A 163 -22.92 7.37 3.74
N LEU A 164 -22.45 7.51 4.97
CA LEU A 164 -23.02 8.35 6.01
C LEU A 164 -22.00 9.45 6.37
N ASP A 165 -22.31 10.68 5.99
CA ASP A 165 -21.49 11.87 6.23
C ASP A 165 -21.84 12.48 7.60
N ILE A 166 -20.87 12.60 8.51
CA ILE A 166 -21.06 13.23 9.83
C ILE A 166 -20.58 14.67 9.76
N THR A 167 -21.44 15.62 10.12
CA THR A 167 -21.16 17.06 10.14
C THR A 167 -21.45 17.65 11.51
N GLY A 168 -20.77 18.76 11.85
CA GLY A 168 -20.78 19.30 13.22
C GLY A 168 -19.94 18.47 14.21
N SER A 169 -20.00 18.83 15.49
CA SER A 169 -19.40 18.06 16.59
C SER A 169 -20.16 18.33 17.88
N ASN A 170 -20.65 17.27 18.51
CA ASN A 170 -21.19 17.34 19.86
C ASN A 170 -20.07 17.74 20.87
N PRO A 171 -20.39 18.45 21.97
CA PRO A 171 -19.48 18.63 23.10
C PRO A 171 -19.24 17.28 23.82
N PRO A 172 -18.21 17.15 24.67
CA PRO A 172 -17.97 15.90 25.40
C PRO A 172 -19.15 15.54 26.32
N VAL A 173 -19.70 14.33 26.17
CA VAL A 173 -20.64 13.76 27.14
C VAL A 173 -19.92 13.09 28.30
N LEU A 174 -18.70 12.61 28.05
CA LEU A 174 -17.84 11.97 29.04
C LEU A 174 -16.46 12.63 29.03
N THR A 175 -15.98 13.01 30.21
CA THR A 175 -14.60 13.49 30.42
C THR A 175 -13.87 12.56 31.39
N ILE A 176 -12.74 12.01 30.93
CA ILE A 176 -11.86 11.15 31.73
C ILE A 176 -10.64 11.98 32.10
N ASN A 177 -10.51 12.39 33.36
CA ASN A 177 -9.41 13.26 33.79
C ASN A 177 -8.07 12.50 33.99
N PRO A 178 -6.92 13.20 33.99
CA PRO A 178 -5.61 12.59 34.24
C PRO A 178 -5.58 11.79 35.55
N GLY A 179 -4.99 10.60 35.51
CA GLY A 179 -4.96 9.66 36.63
C GLY A 179 -6.15 8.69 36.68
N VAL A 180 -7.17 8.84 35.80
CA VAL A 180 -8.27 7.89 35.66
C VAL A 180 -8.09 6.98 34.45
N THR A 181 -8.27 5.68 34.65
CA THR A 181 -8.53 4.72 33.58
C THR A 181 -10.01 4.36 33.55
N LEU A 182 -10.66 4.49 32.40
CA LEU A 182 -11.95 3.86 32.13
C LEU A 182 -11.72 2.54 31.42
N GLN A 183 -12.11 1.43 32.05
CA GLN A 183 -12.06 0.10 31.44
C GLN A 183 -13.47 -0.36 31.04
N ILE A 184 -13.63 -0.69 29.76
CA ILE A 184 -14.86 -1.18 29.15
C ILE A 184 -14.81 -2.71 29.12
N GLY A 185 -15.57 -3.37 30.00
CA GLY A 185 -15.65 -4.83 30.13
C GLY A 185 -14.55 -5.49 30.97
N THR A 186 -14.67 -6.82 31.10
CA THR A 186 -13.76 -7.73 31.79
C THR A 186 -13.21 -8.86 30.90
N ASN A 187 -13.72 -9.01 29.67
CA ASN A 187 -13.44 -10.13 28.76
C ASN A 187 -13.92 -11.48 29.33
N THR A 188 -15.04 -11.45 30.06
CA THR A 188 -15.68 -12.63 30.68
C THR A 188 -17.18 -12.66 30.39
N ALA A 189 -17.85 -13.76 30.73
CA ALA A 189 -19.31 -13.89 30.64
C ALA A 189 -20.09 -12.99 31.63
N ALA A 190 -19.42 -12.17 32.45
CA ALA A 190 -20.06 -11.12 33.24
C ALA A 190 -20.27 -9.80 32.45
N ASP A 191 -19.66 -9.68 31.26
CA ASP A 191 -19.89 -8.55 30.36
C ASP A 191 -21.26 -8.69 29.68
N ASN A 192 -22.11 -7.67 29.82
CA ASN A 192 -23.45 -7.66 29.25
C ASN A 192 -23.60 -6.48 28.27
N ASN A 193 -23.08 -6.70 27.06
CA ASN A 193 -23.07 -5.76 25.93
C ASN A 193 -22.30 -4.44 26.21
N PRO A 194 -21.02 -4.34 25.79
CA PRO A 194 -20.14 -3.19 26.08
C PRO A 194 -20.41 -1.97 25.19
N ASN A 195 -21.62 -1.85 24.65
CA ASN A 195 -22.12 -0.66 23.96
C ASN A 195 -22.45 0.43 25.00
N ILE A 196 -21.38 0.96 25.59
CA ILE A 196 -21.40 1.53 26.94
C ILE A 196 -21.65 3.04 27.00
N ILE A 197 -21.70 3.69 25.84
CA ILE A 197 -22.36 5.00 25.64
C ILE A 197 -23.15 4.91 24.34
N ALA A 198 -24.08 3.94 24.27
CA ALA A 198 -24.82 3.63 23.05
C ALA A 198 -26.21 4.25 23.06
N THR A 199 -26.26 5.52 22.63
CA THR A 199 -27.36 6.03 21.81
C THR A 199 -26.75 6.88 20.70
N SER A 200 -27.19 6.69 19.45
CA SER A 200 -27.21 7.83 18.52
C SER A 200 -28.22 8.82 19.09
N ASP A 201 -28.03 10.12 18.91
CA ASP A 201 -29.08 11.07 19.31
C ASP A 201 -30.42 10.75 18.62
N GLY A 202 -31.51 11.15 19.26
CA GLY A 202 -32.87 10.92 18.74
C GLY A 202 -33.21 11.77 17.49
N LYS A 203 -32.28 12.57 16.99
CA LYS A 203 -32.47 13.47 15.84
C LYS A 203 -32.03 12.79 14.55
N ASN A 204 -30.92 12.05 14.59
CA ASN A 204 -30.29 11.46 13.42
C ASN A 204 -30.89 10.09 13.05
N THR A 205 -32.03 10.12 12.36
CA THR A 205 -32.67 8.92 11.78
C THR A 205 -31.75 8.15 10.83
N ALA A 206 -30.78 8.82 10.19
CA ALA A 206 -29.79 8.19 9.32
C ALA A 206 -28.80 7.29 10.09
N SER A 207 -28.48 7.57 11.36
CA SER A 207 -27.62 6.72 12.20
C SER A 207 -28.35 5.53 12.85
N LEU A 208 -29.69 5.56 12.88
CA LEU A 208 -30.51 4.40 13.27
C LEU A 208 -30.48 3.29 12.22
N VAL A 209 -30.06 3.58 10.98
CA VAL A 209 -29.78 2.54 9.98
C VAL A 209 -28.58 1.73 10.46
N ASN A 210 -28.82 0.46 10.79
CA ASN A 210 -27.85 -0.49 11.36
C ASN A 210 -27.18 -0.08 12.69
N GLY A 211 -27.51 1.07 13.28
CA GLY A 211 -26.98 1.54 14.57
C GLY A 211 -25.51 1.99 14.50
N GLU A 212 -25.08 2.63 13.41
CA GLU A 212 -23.70 2.47 12.95
C GLU A 212 -22.56 3.34 13.55
N ILE A 213 -22.63 4.49 14.22
CA ILE A 213 -23.66 5.52 14.40
C ILE A 213 -23.70 6.09 15.84
N ASN A 214 -22.68 5.80 16.68
CA ASN A 214 -22.47 6.47 17.96
C ASN A 214 -21.97 7.93 17.77
N LEU A 215 -22.77 8.90 18.21
CA LEU A 215 -22.48 10.34 18.11
C LEU A 215 -22.04 10.98 19.44
N ASN A 216 -21.86 10.17 20.48
CA ASN A 216 -21.32 10.65 21.76
C ASN A 216 -19.83 11.01 21.61
N HIS A 217 -19.35 11.94 22.45
CA HIS A 217 -17.99 12.44 22.40
C HIS A 217 -17.31 12.23 23.76
N ILE A 218 -16.15 11.57 23.75
CA ILE A 218 -15.33 11.25 24.92
C ILE A 218 -14.06 12.10 24.89
N GLN A 219 -13.86 12.90 25.93
CA GLN A 219 -12.62 13.65 26.18
C GLN A 219 -11.69 12.77 27.05
N ASN A 220 -10.72 12.11 26.42
CA ASN A 220 -9.78 11.21 27.08
C ASN A 220 -8.49 11.94 27.48
N ASN A 221 -8.43 12.45 28.71
CA ASN A 221 -7.23 13.03 29.32
C ASN A 221 -6.55 12.07 30.33
N GLY A 222 -7.20 10.93 30.62
CA GLY A 222 -6.68 9.83 31.44
C GLY A 222 -6.22 8.67 30.56
N SER A 223 -6.92 7.54 30.63
CA SER A 223 -6.74 6.38 29.74
C SER A 223 -8.08 5.68 29.47
N ILE A 224 -8.21 5.02 28.31
CA ILE A 224 -9.29 4.08 28.00
C ILE A 224 -8.69 2.69 27.79
N VAL A 225 -9.30 1.68 28.41
CA VAL A 225 -8.97 0.26 28.21
C VAL A 225 -10.20 -0.48 27.68
N LEU A 226 -10.02 -1.27 26.62
CA LEU A 226 -11.09 -1.99 25.92
C LEU A 226 -10.90 -3.50 26.13
N SER A 227 -11.64 -4.06 27.08
CA SER A 227 -11.50 -5.43 27.57
C SER A 227 -12.83 -6.17 27.49
N SER A 228 -13.37 -6.42 26.29
CA SER A 228 -14.61 -7.18 26.17
C SER A 228 -14.63 -8.11 24.96
N ALA A 229 -15.28 -9.27 25.12
CA ALA A 229 -15.45 -10.29 24.08
C ALA A 229 -16.50 -9.90 23.02
N GLN A 230 -17.12 -8.72 23.14
CA GLN A 230 -18.11 -8.18 22.22
C GLN A 230 -17.64 -6.84 21.62
N PHE A 231 -18.17 -6.51 20.45
CA PHE A 231 -17.73 -5.36 19.65
C PHE A 231 -18.09 -4.02 20.28
N ILE A 232 -17.10 -3.13 20.40
CA ILE A 232 -17.26 -1.80 21.03
C ILE A 232 -17.33 -0.72 19.95
N LEU A 233 -18.50 -0.09 19.81
CA LEU A 233 -18.63 1.10 18.96
C LEU A 233 -18.36 2.37 19.77
N LEU A 234 -17.11 2.83 19.73
CA LEU A 234 -16.74 4.12 20.31
C LEU A 234 -17.30 5.26 19.45
N GLY A 235 -17.76 6.32 20.12
CA GLY A 235 -18.08 7.58 19.48
C GLY A 235 -16.81 8.39 19.17
N ARG A 236 -16.96 9.71 19.03
CA ARG A 236 -15.83 10.62 18.79
C ARG A 236 -14.90 10.66 20.01
N ILE A 237 -13.59 10.51 19.80
CA ILE A 237 -12.57 10.61 20.84
C ILE A 237 -11.70 11.85 20.63
N SER A 238 -11.44 12.57 21.73
CA SER A 238 -10.50 13.70 21.81
C SER A 238 -9.57 13.54 23.03
N GLY A 239 -8.58 14.43 23.17
CA GLY A 239 -7.58 14.36 24.24
C GLY A 239 -6.38 13.46 23.90
N ASN A 240 -5.45 13.36 24.85
CA ASN A 240 -4.10 12.78 24.65
C ASN A 240 -3.85 11.50 25.46
N GLY A 241 -4.80 11.07 26.29
CA GLY A 241 -4.72 9.78 26.99
C GLY A 241 -4.68 8.62 25.99
N PRO A 242 -4.03 7.48 26.29
CA PRO A 242 -4.03 6.34 25.38
C PRO A 242 -5.41 5.66 25.32
N VAL A 243 -5.62 4.91 24.24
CA VAL A 243 -6.71 3.94 24.08
C VAL A 243 -6.07 2.59 23.82
N LEU A 244 -6.30 1.62 24.70
CA LEU A 244 -5.63 0.33 24.70
C LEU A 244 -6.65 -0.80 24.67
N GLN A 245 -6.59 -1.71 23.71
CA GLN A 245 -7.30 -2.98 23.83
C GLN A 245 -6.54 -3.93 24.78
N GLY A 246 -7.28 -4.66 25.62
CA GLY A 246 -6.73 -5.66 26.51
C GLY A 246 -6.18 -6.89 25.79
N VAL A 247 -5.36 -7.65 26.52
CA VAL A 247 -4.71 -8.88 26.02
C VAL A 247 -5.73 -9.99 25.79
N GLY A 248 -5.68 -10.64 24.62
CA GLY A 248 -6.56 -11.76 24.28
C GLY A 248 -8.04 -11.38 24.09
N VAL A 249 -8.31 -10.11 23.75
CA VAL A 249 -9.66 -9.57 23.59
C VAL A 249 -10.09 -9.66 22.12
N TRP A 250 -11.12 -10.48 21.85
CA TRP A 250 -11.60 -10.75 20.49
C TRP A 250 -12.84 -9.97 20.06
N GLY A 251 -13.40 -9.12 20.94
CA GLY A 251 -14.62 -8.37 20.61
C GLY A 251 -14.45 -7.37 19.47
N GLY A 252 -13.25 -6.78 19.33
CA GLY A 252 -12.97 -5.70 18.38
C GLY A 252 -13.55 -4.34 18.79
N ASN A 253 -13.15 -3.29 18.09
CA ASN A 253 -13.81 -1.99 18.19
C ASN A 253 -13.85 -1.26 16.85
N SER A 254 -14.77 -0.30 16.72
CA SER A 254 -14.80 0.63 15.58
C SER A 254 -14.53 2.07 16.02
N LEU A 255 -13.72 2.77 15.22
CA LEU A 255 -13.65 4.24 15.23
C LEU A 255 -14.30 4.78 13.96
N ARG A 256 -15.13 5.83 14.10
CA ARG A 256 -15.87 6.42 12.98
C ARG A 256 -15.87 7.94 13.07
N GLY A 257 -16.01 8.60 11.91
CA GLY A 257 -15.89 10.05 11.80
C GLY A 257 -14.49 10.59 12.12
N VAL A 258 -14.40 11.90 12.30
CA VAL A 258 -13.15 12.58 12.67
C VAL A 258 -12.95 12.54 14.18
N ASN A 259 -11.81 12.02 14.61
CA ASN A 259 -11.40 11.83 15.99
C ASN A 259 -10.12 12.66 16.26
N PRO A 260 -10.21 13.86 16.87
CA PRO A 260 -9.06 14.75 17.12
C PRO A 260 -8.13 14.25 18.25
N PHE A 261 -8.30 13.00 18.69
CA PHE A 261 -7.43 12.23 19.57
C PHE A 261 -5.94 12.36 19.23
N GLY A 262 -5.11 12.70 20.24
CA GLY A 262 -3.65 12.84 20.14
C GLY A 262 -2.84 11.76 20.86
N GLY A 263 -3.48 10.76 21.45
CA GLY A 263 -2.82 9.68 22.17
C GLY A 263 -2.18 8.62 21.27
N VAL A 264 -1.72 7.53 21.88
CA VAL A 264 -1.40 6.27 21.18
C VAL A 264 -2.62 5.36 21.23
N LEU A 265 -2.93 4.75 20.09
CA LEU A 265 -4.02 3.78 19.94
C LEU A 265 -3.41 2.39 19.78
N SER A 266 -3.66 1.49 20.73
CA SER A 266 -3.13 0.13 20.76
C SER A 266 -4.23 -0.90 20.59
N LEU A 267 -4.11 -1.72 19.55
CA LEU A 267 -5.17 -2.58 19.02
C LEU A 267 -4.64 -4.01 18.91
N THR A 268 -5.40 -5.03 19.36
CA THR A 268 -5.07 -6.44 19.05
C THR A 268 -5.81 -6.89 17.78
N THR A 269 -6.74 -7.85 17.83
CA THR A 269 -7.43 -8.39 16.63
C THR A 269 -8.84 -7.83 16.45
N GLY A 270 -9.22 -7.55 15.20
CA GLY A 270 -10.60 -7.29 14.78
C GLY A 270 -11.03 -5.83 14.86
N HIS A 271 -10.20 -4.91 14.35
CA HIS A 271 -10.40 -3.47 14.55
C HIS A 271 -10.83 -2.73 13.30
N ASP A 272 -12.02 -2.15 13.31
CA ASP A 272 -12.56 -1.38 12.19
C ASP A 272 -12.18 0.11 12.30
N PHE A 273 -11.31 0.55 11.41
CA PHE A 273 -11.13 1.96 11.11
C PHE A 273 -12.14 2.38 10.03
N GLY A 274 -13.27 2.92 10.47
CA GLY A 274 -14.43 3.24 9.63
C GLY A 274 -15.44 2.09 9.54
N SER A 275 -16.20 2.08 8.44
CA SER A 275 -16.96 0.93 7.93
C SER A 275 -17.14 1.07 6.41
N ASN A 276 -17.80 0.07 5.81
CA ASN A 276 -18.30 0.15 4.44
C ASN A 276 -19.26 1.32 4.16
N HIS A 277 -19.79 1.99 5.19
CA HIS A 277 -20.65 3.19 5.07
C HIS A 277 -20.06 4.45 5.72
N VAL A 278 -19.15 4.36 6.70
CA VAL A 278 -18.68 5.53 7.47
C VAL A 278 -17.17 5.68 7.41
N ALA A 279 -16.68 6.83 6.94
CA ALA A 279 -15.25 7.14 6.94
C ALA A 279 -14.73 7.38 8.37
N ALA A 280 -13.44 7.13 8.60
CA ALA A 280 -12.75 7.45 9.85
C ALA A 280 -11.51 8.31 9.60
N SER A 281 -11.12 9.10 10.60
CA SER A 281 -9.89 9.90 10.59
C SER A 281 -9.40 10.16 12.02
N ILE A 282 -8.09 10.06 12.24
CA ILE A 282 -7.41 10.26 13.54
C ILE A 282 -6.25 11.26 13.38
N PRO A 283 -6.47 12.47 12.84
CA PRO A 283 -5.42 13.30 12.26
C PRO A 283 -4.31 13.71 13.24
N ASN A 284 -4.62 13.78 14.53
CA ASN A 284 -3.69 14.19 15.59
C ASN A 284 -2.99 13.00 16.27
N ALA A 285 -3.39 11.76 16.00
CA ALA A 285 -2.96 10.60 16.77
C ALA A 285 -1.45 10.39 16.63
N LYS A 286 -0.80 10.06 17.74
CA LYS A 286 0.66 9.99 17.84
C LYS A 286 1.25 8.78 17.12
N ALA A 287 0.60 7.62 17.28
CA ALA A 287 0.97 6.36 16.64
C ALA A 287 -0.16 5.32 16.79
N MET A 288 -0.13 4.32 15.91
CA MET A 288 -0.88 3.08 16.02
C MET A 288 0.07 1.96 16.48
N LEU A 289 -0.35 1.15 17.45
CA LEU A 289 0.24 -0.16 17.72
C LEU A 289 -0.73 -1.23 17.21
N ASN A 290 -0.26 -2.05 16.25
CA ASN A 290 -1.01 -3.16 15.70
C ASN A 290 -0.48 -4.48 16.28
N GLU A 291 -1.29 -5.10 17.14
CA GLU A 291 -1.06 -6.38 17.81
C GLU A 291 -2.04 -7.47 17.31
N GLY A 292 -2.54 -7.33 16.08
CA GLY A 292 -3.39 -8.31 15.40
C GLY A 292 -3.82 -7.83 14.01
N SER A 293 -5.11 -7.96 13.70
CA SER A 293 -5.70 -7.54 12.41
C SER A 293 -6.39 -6.18 12.51
N TRP A 294 -5.90 -5.22 11.72
CA TRP A 294 -6.50 -3.88 11.56
C TRP A 294 -7.20 -3.75 10.21
N LEU A 295 -8.50 -3.46 10.21
CA LEU A 295 -9.36 -3.36 9.03
C LEU A 295 -9.60 -1.88 8.72
N VAL A 296 -9.03 -1.39 7.62
CA VAL A 296 -9.13 0.00 7.17
C VAL A 296 -10.17 0.09 6.06
N TRP A 297 -11.30 0.73 6.35
CA TRP A 297 -12.43 0.86 5.43
C TRP A 297 -12.49 2.26 4.80
N SER A 298 -12.90 2.34 3.53
CA SER A 298 -13.28 3.59 2.89
C SER A 298 -14.60 3.44 2.13
N PRO A 299 -15.68 4.13 2.54
CA PRO A 299 -17.00 3.98 1.92
C PRO A 299 -17.07 4.66 0.55
N PRO A 300 -18.04 4.28 -0.31
CA PRO A 300 -18.17 4.78 -1.68
C PRO A 300 -18.00 6.30 -1.86
N GLY A 301 -17.21 6.70 -2.86
CA GLY A 301 -16.95 8.11 -3.20
C GLY A 301 -16.14 8.90 -2.15
N SER A 302 -15.52 8.24 -1.18
CA SER A 302 -14.76 8.88 -0.09
C SER A 302 -13.24 8.72 -0.23
N VAL A 303 -12.50 9.58 0.45
CA VAL A 303 -11.05 9.44 0.66
C VAL A 303 -10.79 9.34 2.15
N VAL A 304 -10.25 8.20 2.60
CA VAL A 304 -9.80 7.97 3.98
C VAL A 304 -8.28 8.10 4.01
N SER A 305 -7.72 8.86 4.94
CA SER A 305 -6.28 9.11 5.03
C SER A 305 -5.73 8.74 6.40
N VAL A 306 -4.62 8.00 6.41
CA VAL A 306 -3.85 7.61 7.60
C VAL A 306 -2.41 8.09 7.44
N SER A 307 -2.07 9.19 8.12
CA SER A 307 -0.71 9.76 8.16
C SER A 307 0.12 9.25 9.34
N GLN A 308 -0.47 8.41 10.18
CA GLN A 308 0.12 7.89 11.41
C GLN A 308 1.14 6.78 11.12
N ASN A 309 2.23 6.75 11.89
CA ASN A 309 3.08 5.58 11.96
C ASN A 309 2.33 4.45 12.68
N ILE A 310 2.36 3.27 12.06
CA ILE A 310 1.76 2.02 12.55
C ILE A 310 2.90 1.07 12.85
N PHE A 311 2.93 0.48 14.05
CA PHE A 311 3.98 -0.44 14.45
C PHE A 311 3.45 -1.84 14.79
N GLU A 312 4.04 -2.86 14.17
CA GLU A 312 3.88 -4.27 14.53
C GLU A 312 4.75 -4.61 15.74
N ALA A 313 4.13 -5.14 16.80
CA ALA A 313 4.83 -5.64 17.99
C ALA A 313 4.99 -7.18 18.04
N ALA A 314 4.30 -7.94 17.18
CA ALA A 314 4.19 -9.40 17.30
C ALA A 314 4.00 -10.13 15.97
N TYR A 315 4.34 -11.42 15.93
CA TYR A 315 4.06 -12.28 14.78
C TYR A 315 2.56 -12.49 14.60
N GLY A 316 2.09 -12.28 13.37
CA GLY A 316 0.74 -12.61 12.89
C GLY A 316 -0.06 -11.41 12.38
N ASN A 317 0.47 -10.19 12.52
CA ASN A 317 -0.32 -8.97 12.46
C ASN A 317 -0.42 -8.42 11.03
N ASP A 318 -1.62 -8.01 10.62
CA ASP A 318 -1.91 -7.58 9.27
C ASP A 318 -2.81 -6.34 9.19
N ILE A 319 -2.74 -5.65 8.05
CA ILE A 319 -3.64 -4.56 7.69
C ILE A 319 -4.48 -5.00 6.49
N ASN A 320 -5.80 -4.92 6.65
CA ASN A 320 -6.80 -5.36 5.68
C ASN A 320 -7.49 -4.11 5.11
N PHE A 321 -7.33 -3.84 3.82
CA PHE A 321 -7.81 -2.63 3.17
C PHE A 321 -9.10 -2.89 2.37
N HIS A 322 -10.17 -2.19 2.73
CA HIS A 322 -11.51 -2.32 2.14
C HIS A 322 -11.95 -1.01 1.46
N ALA A 323 -11.43 -0.77 0.24
CA ALA A 323 -11.79 0.39 -0.58
C ALA A 323 -13.08 0.11 -1.40
N ILE A 324 -14.23 0.44 -0.82
CA ILE A 324 -15.57 0.13 -1.37
C ILE A 324 -15.96 1.09 -2.49
N GLY A 325 -16.50 0.54 -3.60
CA GLY A 325 -16.92 1.35 -4.75
C GLY A 325 -15.73 2.06 -5.39
N ASN A 326 -15.88 3.34 -5.71
CA ASN A 326 -14.82 4.19 -6.29
C ASN A 326 -14.01 4.96 -5.23
N SER A 327 -13.93 4.46 -3.99
CA SER A 327 -13.25 5.14 -2.88
C SER A 327 -11.73 4.98 -2.91
N THR A 328 -11.03 5.80 -2.12
CA THR A 328 -9.58 5.70 -1.92
C THR A 328 -9.23 5.61 -0.44
N ILE A 329 -8.22 4.81 -0.12
CA ILE A 329 -7.50 4.80 1.16
C ILE A 329 -6.09 5.32 0.87
N VAL A 330 -5.64 6.37 1.55
CA VAL A 330 -4.30 6.96 1.40
C VAL A 330 -3.49 6.71 2.68
N MET A 331 -2.34 6.06 2.55
CA MET A 331 -1.45 5.73 3.65
C MET A 331 -0.14 6.54 3.49
N SER A 332 0.13 7.47 4.40
CA SER A 332 1.30 8.37 4.32
C SER A 332 2.27 8.30 5.51
N GLY A 333 1.94 7.59 6.60
CA GLY A 333 2.89 7.28 7.69
C GLY A 333 3.95 6.23 7.30
N ILE A 334 4.12 5.19 8.14
CA ILE A 334 4.94 3.99 7.86
C ILE A 334 4.26 2.79 8.54
N TYR A 335 4.24 1.60 7.93
CA TYR A 335 3.96 0.35 8.65
C TYR A 335 5.28 -0.34 9.02
N SER A 336 5.75 -0.13 10.26
CA SER A 336 7.08 -0.46 10.76
C SER A 336 7.05 -1.60 11.79
N HIS A 337 8.20 -2.21 12.08
CA HIS A 337 8.44 -2.97 13.31
C HIS A 337 8.50 -2.03 14.52
N THR A 338 8.28 -2.52 15.76
CA THR A 338 8.68 -1.84 17.01
C THR A 338 9.52 -2.72 17.94
N ASP A 339 10.60 -2.15 18.47
CA ASP A 339 11.44 -2.72 19.52
C ASP A 339 11.19 -2.08 20.91
N ASN A 340 10.40 -1.00 20.98
CA ASN A 340 10.13 -0.25 22.22
C ASN A 340 8.76 -0.57 22.87
N SER A 341 7.82 -1.15 22.12
CA SER A 341 6.58 -1.74 22.65
C SER A 341 6.67 -3.27 22.56
N PRO A 342 6.92 -3.98 23.68
CA PRO A 342 6.84 -5.43 23.65
C PRO A 342 5.41 -5.92 23.42
N HIS A 343 5.24 -7.10 22.83
CA HIS A 343 3.93 -7.72 22.63
C HIS A 343 3.16 -7.81 23.95
N ASN A 344 1.91 -7.33 23.95
CA ASN A 344 1.02 -7.17 25.12
C ASN A 344 1.49 -6.15 26.18
N ILE A 345 2.53 -5.35 25.90
CA ILE A 345 3.09 -4.33 26.79
C ILE A 345 3.28 -3.00 26.01
N PRO A 346 2.18 -2.35 25.57
CA PRO A 346 2.25 -1.22 24.66
C PRO A 346 2.89 0.03 25.29
N ASN A 347 3.97 0.53 24.67
CA ASN A 347 4.69 1.72 25.11
C ASN A 347 4.05 3.00 24.55
N VAL A 348 3.09 3.55 25.30
CA VAL A 348 2.35 4.77 24.92
C VAL A 348 3.23 6.05 24.88
N LEU A 349 4.42 6.01 25.47
CA LEU A 349 5.36 7.13 25.50
C LEU A 349 6.31 7.12 24.29
N ASN A 350 6.85 5.98 23.91
CA ASN A 350 7.64 5.80 22.69
C ASN A 350 7.32 4.44 22.03
N PRO A 351 6.26 4.36 21.21
CA PRO A 351 5.86 3.10 20.56
C PRO A 351 6.75 2.72 19.36
N GLY A 352 7.69 3.58 18.96
CA GLY A 352 8.42 3.47 17.69
C GLY A 352 9.60 2.49 17.70
N LEU A 353 10.46 2.64 16.69
CA LEU A 353 11.61 1.78 16.46
C LEU A 353 12.93 2.51 16.80
N SER A 354 13.76 1.94 17.68
CA SER A 354 15.06 2.52 18.07
C SER A 354 16.15 2.27 17.01
N ASN A 355 16.08 1.13 16.32
CA ASN A 355 17.02 0.74 15.28
C ASN A 355 16.31 0.51 13.93
N PRO A 356 16.33 1.49 13.01
CA PRO A 356 15.72 1.37 11.67
C PRO A 356 16.18 0.17 10.84
N ALA A 357 17.35 -0.43 11.12
CA ALA A 357 17.81 -1.62 10.40
C ALA A 357 16.95 -2.86 10.68
N LEU A 358 16.22 -2.91 11.80
CA LEU A 358 15.29 -4.01 12.12
C LEU A 358 14.14 -4.12 11.11
N ASN A 359 13.76 -3.03 10.45
CA ASN A 359 12.73 -3.05 9.40
C ASN A 359 13.17 -3.83 8.16
N TYR A 360 14.47 -3.90 7.86
CA TYR A 360 15.01 -4.57 6.66
C TYR A 360 15.61 -5.95 6.97
N ALA A 361 15.32 -6.49 8.15
CA ALA A 361 15.85 -7.74 8.66
C ALA A 361 14.75 -8.60 9.26
N LYS A 362 15.00 -9.90 9.37
CA LYS A 362 14.15 -10.79 10.15
C LYS A 362 14.57 -10.68 11.63
N ALA A 363 13.77 -9.97 12.40
CA ALA A 363 14.02 -9.69 13.82
C ALA A 363 13.64 -10.89 14.70
N ILE A 364 14.63 -11.43 15.42
CA ILE A 364 14.48 -12.59 16.32
C ILE A 364 14.79 -12.13 17.74
N TYR A 365 13.77 -12.05 18.58
CA TYR A 365 13.96 -11.68 19.98
C TYR A 365 14.28 -12.93 20.81
N ARG A 366 15.27 -12.83 21.70
CA ARG A 366 15.67 -13.91 22.62
C ARG A 366 15.89 -13.39 24.03
N ASN A 367 15.50 -14.18 25.03
CA ASN A 367 15.75 -13.91 26.45
C ASN A 367 15.27 -12.52 26.92
N GLY A 368 14.13 -12.06 26.39
CA GLY A 368 13.51 -10.78 26.73
C GLY A 368 11.98 -10.87 26.71
N LEU A 369 11.30 -9.77 27.05
CA LEU A 369 9.83 -9.73 27.16
C LEU A 369 9.13 -10.01 25.81
N ASN A 370 9.76 -9.66 24.69
CA ASN A 370 9.34 -10.01 23.34
C ASN A 370 9.63 -11.48 23.02
N ASN A 371 8.86 -12.42 23.59
CA ASN A 371 9.11 -13.86 23.37
C ASN A 371 8.46 -14.42 22.08
N GLY A 372 8.35 -13.57 21.05
CA GLY A 372 7.85 -13.94 19.73
C GLY A 372 8.97 -14.43 18.82
N ASN A 373 8.88 -15.68 18.36
CA ASN A 373 9.68 -16.15 17.24
C ASN A 373 9.28 -15.36 15.99
N ASP A 374 10.23 -14.68 15.36
CA ASP A 374 10.08 -13.94 14.10
C ASP A 374 9.07 -12.77 14.15
N ALA A 375 9.39 -11.71 14.89
CA ALA A 375 8.48 -10.60 15.16
C ALA A 375 8.34 -9.55 14.04
N SER A 376 8.92 -9.77 12.85
CA SER A 376 8.84 -8.85 11.69
C SER A 376 8.04 -9.50 10.55
N TYR A 377 6.73 -9.60 10.72
CA TYR A 377 5.82 -10.39 9.88
C TYR A 377 4.65 -9.54 9.30
N ARG A 378 4.82 -8.22 9.19
CA ARG A 378 3.82 -7.26 8.67
C ARG A 378 3.06 -7.75 7.42
N GLY A 379 1.81 -8.16 7.63
CA GLY A 379 0.91 -8.56 6.56
C GLY A 379 0.13 -7.41 5.95
N VAL A 380 -0.12 -7.46 4.64
CA VAL A 380 -1.11 -6.62 3.98
C VAL A 380 -2.05 -7.46 3.13
N ASN A 381 -3.36 -7.29 3.33
CA ASN A 381 -4.38 -7.70 2.38
C ASN A 381 -5.04 -6.46 1.76
N ILE A 382 -4.98 -6.34 0.44
CA ILE A 382 -5.77 -5.40 -0.35
C ILE A 382 -6.97 -6.20 -0.86
N GLU A 383 -8.07 -6.12 -0.12
CA GLU A 383 -9.23 -6.99 -0.29
C GLU A 383 -10.07 -6.60 -1.52
N SER A 384 -11.11 -7.39 -1.81
CA SER A 384 -11.93 -7.21 -3.00
C SER A 384 -12.77 -5.92 -2.95
N GLY A 385 -12.74 -5.19 -4.05
CA GLY A 385 -13.36 -3.88 -4.21
C GLY A 385 -12.97 -3.28 -5.56
N ALA A 386 -13.55 -2.12 -5.90
CA ALA A 386 -13.22 -1.37 -7.12
C ALA A 386 -12.39 -0.10 -6.83
N GLY A 387 -12.02 0.11 -5.56
CA GLY A 387 -11.34 1.31 -5.09
C GLY A 387 -9.82 1.26 -5.24
N THR A 388 -9.16 2.23 -4.63
CA THR A 388 -7.70 2.38 -4.63
C THR A 388 -7.13 2.37 -3.21
N VAL A 389 -6.07 1.59 -2.99
CA VAL A 389 -5.20 1.69 -1.82
C VAL A 389 -3.92 2.38 -2.27
N GLN A 390 -3.74 3.64 -1.88
CA GLN A 390 -2.58 4.44 -2.22
C GLN A 390 -1.58 4.46 -1.08
N TRP A 391 -0.31 4.23 -1.40
CA TRP A 391 0.84 4.31 -0.53
C TRP A 391 1.69 5.52 -0.91
N GLY A 392 1.98 6.36 0.09
CA GLY A 392 2.47 7.72 -0.11
C GLY A 392 1.36 8.68 -0.56
N ASP A 393 1.64 9.97 -0.47
CA ASP A 393 0.77 11.09 -0.86
C ASP A 393 1.43 12.03 -1.88
N GLY A 394 2.62 11.68 -2.36
CA GLY A 394 3.45 12.49 -3.25
C GLY A 394 4.34 13.52 -2.54
N THR A 395 4.29 13.64 -1.21
CA THR A 395 5.11 14.61 -0.45
C THR A 395 6.40 14.02 0.12
N HIS A 396 6.49 12.69 0.23
CA HIS A 396 7.66 11.97 0.76
C HIS A 396 7.72 10.51 0.31
N ALA A 397 8.90 9.92 0.32
CA ALA A 397 9.15 8.48 0.16
C ALA A 397 9.13 7.69 1.49
N ASN A 398 8.52 8.24 2.55
CA ASN A 398 8.50 7.64 3.89
C ASN A 398 7.67 6.35 3.94
N PHE A 399 6.47 6.35 3.34
CA PHE A 399 5.57 5.21 3.40
C PHE A 399 6.00 4.09 2.45
N PHE A 400 6.49 2.99 3.00
CA PHE A 400 6.35 1.66 2.42
C PHE A 400 6.37 0.64 3.56
N LEU A 401 5.92 -0.58 3.30
CA LEU A 401 6.02 -1.78 4.13
C LEU A 401 7.49 -2.28 4.13
N PRO A 402 8.37 -1.77 5.01
CA PRO A 402 9.79 -2.06 4.89
C PRO A 402 10.06 -3.47 5.43
N SER A 403 10.81 -4.27 4.69
CA SER A 403 11.01 -5.68 5.01
C SER A 403 12.39 -6.20 4.62
N ALA A 404 12.77 -7.32 5.22
CA ALA A 404 13.69 -8.27 4.62
C ALA A 404 13.13 -8.81 3.27
N PRO A 405 13.97 -9.37 2.38
CA PRO A 405 13.48 -9.99 1.13
C PRO A 405 12.54 -11.18 1.35
N SER A 406 11.48 -11.28 0.53
CA SER A 406 10.63 -12.48 0.39
C SER A 406 9.93 -12.54 -0.97
N PRO A 407 10.05 -13.65 -1.73
CA PRO A 407 9.32 -13.82 -2.99
C PRO A 407 7.84 -14.11 -2.73
N ALA A 408 7.01 -13.95 -3.75
CA ALA A 408 5.58 -14.28 -3.75
C ALA A 408 5.27 -15.80 -3.69
N GLU A 409 6.28 -16.67 -3.71
CA GLU A 409 6.09 -18.12 -3.75
C GLU A 409 5.65 -18.71 -2.39
N PRO A 410 4.87 -19.81 -2.39
CA PRO A 410 4.37 -20.41 -1.15
C PRO A 410 5.44 -21.14 -0.31
N TYR A 411 6.60 -21.45 -0.89
CA TYR A 411 7.67 -22.23 -0.23
C TYR A 411 9.09 -21.66 -0.52
N PRO A 412 9.42 -20.43 -0.07
CA PRO A 412 10.76 -19.89 -0.21
C PRO A 412 11.79 -20.78 0.50
N ALA A 413 12.88 -21.12 -0.20
CA ALA A 413 13.98 -21.89 0.36
C ALA A 413 14.78 -21.04 1.37
N LEU A 414 14.84 -21.50 2.62
CA LEU A 414 15.29 -20.75 3.81
C LEU A 414 14.41 -19.51 4.12
N GLY A 415 14.50 -19.01 5.35
CA GLY A 415 13.80 -17.79 5.77
C GLY A 415 12.37 -17.97 6.30
N ALA A 416 11.61 -18.96 5.82
CA ALA A 416 10.30 -19.40 6.35
C ALA A 416 9.38 -18.27 6.92
N LYS A 417 8.70 -17.55 6.01
CA LYS A 417 7.74 -16.45 6.25
C LYS A 417 8.34 -15.12 6.73
N ASN A 418 7.74 -14.06 6.20
CA ASN A 418 8.15 -12.65 6.29
C ASN A 418 6.92 -11.80 5.89
N ALA A 419 7.04 -10.48 5.79
CA ALA A 419 6.00 -9.58 5.29
C ALA A 419 5.47 -9.98 3.89
N TYR A 420 4.18 -9.71 3.63
CA TYR A 420 3.49 -10.10 2.40
C TYR A 420 2.50 -9.02 1.92
N ILE A 421 2.14 -9.06 0.62
CA ILE A 421 1.12 -8.19 0.01
C ILE A 421 0.18 -9.05 -0.84
N ASN A 422 -1.06 -9.25 -0.38
CA ASN A 422 -2.13 -9.88 -1.17
C ASN A 422 -2.97 -8.81 -1.88
N LEU A 423 -3.36 -9.04 -3.13
CA LEU A 423 -4.13 -8.14 -3.99
C LEU A 423 -5.32 -8.90 -4.62
N ARG A 424 -6.55 -8.48 -4.29
CA ARG A 424 -7.79 -9.26 -4.53
C ARG A 424 -8.93 -8.48 -5.22
N GLY A 425 -8.62 -7.38 -5.92
CA GLY A 425 -9.54 -6.74 -6.87
C GLY A 425 -9.33 -5.24 -7.05
N CYS A 426 -8.89 -4.55 -6.00
CA CYS A 426 -8.64 -3.11 -6.01
C CYS A 426 -7.40 -2.73 -6.84
N THR A 427 -7.13 -1.42 -6.93
CA THR A 427 -5.84 -0.89 -7.39
C THR A 427 -4.91 -0.62 -6.21
N LEU A 428 -3.68 -1.14 -6.24
CA LEU A 428 -2.57 -0.65 -5.42
C LEU A 428 -1.89 0.51 -6.14
N ALA A 429 -1.81 1.68 -5.51
CA ALA A 429 -1.17 2.85 -6.06
C ALA A 429 0.09 3.26 -5.26
N PHE A 430 1.18 3.56 -5.95
CA PHE A 430 2.41 4.12 -5.37
C PHE A 430 2.50 5.61 -5.73
N ASN A 431 2.70 6.47 -4.73
CA ASN A 431 2.75 7.91 -4.90
C ASN A 431 3.85 8.53 -4.02
N TYR A 432 5.09 8.44 -4.51
CA TYR A 432 6.30 8.95 -3.84
C TYR A 432 6.95 10.08 -4.64
N ASN A 433 7.92 10.76 -4.03
CA ASN A 433 8.73 11.81 -4.66
C ASN A 433 10.25 11.53 -4.61
N ALA A 434 10.65 10.37 -4.12
CA ALA A 434 12.03 9.87 -4.14
C ALA A 434 12.03 8.33 -4.26
N PRO A 435 13.17 7.71 -4.62
CA PRO A 435 13.22 6.27 -4.89
C PRO A 435 12.90 5.37 -3.69
N VAL A 436 12.14 4.31 -3.93
CA VAL A 436 11.82 3.25 -2.97
C VAL A 436 12.19 1.86 -3.51
N THR A 437 12.27 0.85 -2.64
CA THR A 437 12.52 -0.54 -3.05
C THR A 437 11.62 -1.51 -2.29
N LEU A 438 10.81 -2.26 -3.04
CA LEU A 438 9.95 -3.31 -2.55
C LEU A 438 10.71 -4.63 -2.53
N ASN A 439 11.06 -5.07 -1.33
CA ASN A 439 11.70 -6.36 -1.05
C ASN A 439 10.67 -7.52 -1.00
N ILE A 440 9.45 -7.33 -1.49
CA ILE A 440 8.32 -8.27 -1.38
C ILE A 440 7.66 -8.44 -2.76
N GLY A 441 7.24 -9.67 -3.08
CA GLY A 441 6.36 -9.95 -4.21
C GLY A 441 4.88 -9.73 -3.88
N ILE A 442 4.14 -8.99 -4.71
CA ILE A 442 2.67 -8.90 -4.66
C ILE A 442 2.08 -10.23 -5.17
N SER A 443 1.11 -10.79 -4.46
CA SER A 443 0.40 -12.03 -4.80
C SER A 443 -1.11 -11.92 -4.53
N GLY A 444 -1.87 -13.02 -4.60
CA GLY A 444 -3.24 -13.13 -4.08
C GLY A 444 -3.33 -13.92 -2.76
N GLY A 445 -2.38 -14.85 -2.57
CA GLY A 445 -2.31 -15.77 -1.43
C GLY A 445 -0.97 -16.51 -1.35
N GLY A 446 0.13 -15.77 -1.38
CA GLY A 446 1.51 -16.26 -1.29
C GLY A 446 2.39 -15.37 -0.41
N GLY A 447 2.96 -15.94 0.66
CA GLY A 447 3.86 -15.25 1.61
C GLY A 447 3.48 -15.35 3.09
N GLY A 448 2.31 -15.91 3.45
CA GLY A 448 1.78 -15.82 4.83
C GLY A 448 1.24 -17.13 5.46
N PRO A 449 0.19 -17.11 6.31
CA PRO A 449 -0.48 -18.34 6.76
C PRO A 449 -1.13 -19.09 5.59
N HIS A 450 -1.59 -18.35 4.58
CA HIS A 450 -2.13 -18.88 3.33
C HIS A 450 -0.99 -19.48 2.47
N ARG A 451 -1.13 -20.77 2.15
CA ARG A 451 -0.11 -21.60 1.47
C ARG A 451 -0.36 -21.77 -0.04
N GLY A 452 -1.34 -21.07 -0.61
CA GLY A 452 -1.84 -21.35 -1.96
C GLY A 452 -0.83 -21.04 -3.07
N GLY A 453 -0.01 -20.00 -2.90
CA GLY A 453 0.77 -19.44 -4.00
C GLY A 453 -0.12 -18.72 -5.03
N GLU A 454 -1.33 -18.37 -4.62
CA GLU A 454 -2.39 -17.86 -5.47
C GLU A 454 -1.97 -16.56 -6.15
N THR A 455 -2.20 -16.48 -7.46
CA THR A 455 -2.01 -15.28 -8.26
C THR A 455 -3.03 -14.21 -7.86
N GLY A 456 -2.55 -13.00 -7.60
CA GLY A 456 -3.40 -11.86 -7.26
C GLY A 456 -4.24 -11.41 -8.44
N TRP A 457 -5.29 -10.65 -8.15
CA TRP A 457 -6.11 -9.98 -9.16
C TRP A 457 -6.26 -8.51 -8.79
N GLY A 458 -5.95 -7.60 -9.70
CA GLY A 458 -6.03 -6.16 -9.46
C GLY A 458 -4.96 -5.39 -10.22
N ASN A 459 -5.01 -4.07 -10.11
CA ASN A 459 -4.10 -3.19 -10.83
C ASN A 459 -2.98 -2.66 -9.91
N VAL A 460 -1.83 -2.34 -10.49
CA VAL A 460 -0.73 -1.64 -9.82
C VAL A 460 -0.44 -0.36 -10.58
N THR A 461 -0.43 0.79 -9.91
CA THR A 461 -0.27 2.10 -10.55
C THR A 461 0.79 2.96 -9.86
N LEU A 462 1.83 3.35 -10.59
CA LEU A 462 2.75 4.39 -10.17
C LEU A 462 2.17 5.73 -10.61
N MET A 463 1.77 6.56 -9.64
CA MET A 463 1.19 7.88 -9.90
C MET A 463 2.19 8.82 -10.61
N PRO A 464 1.74 9.77 -11.44
CA PRO A 464 2.59 10.63 -12.29
C PRO A 464 3.37 11.72 -11.51
N THR A 465 3.66 11.50 -10.23
CA THR A 465 4.42 12.38 -9.35
C THR A 465 5.91 12.35 -9.72
N ALA A 466 6.55 13.51 -9.76
CA ALA A 466 7.97 13.61 -10.07
C ALA A 466 8.82 12.96 -8.96
N GLY A 467 9.75 12.09 -9.34
CA GLY A 467 10.59 11.34 -8.40
C GLY A 467 9.96 10.05 -7.87
N ASN A 468 8.78 9.64 -8.37
CA ASN A 468 8.13 8.37 -8.04
C ASN A 468 8.86 7.18 -8.71
N ASP A 469 10.02 6.82 -8.17
CA ASP A 469 10.89 5.74 -8.67
C ASP A 469 10.73 4.49 -7.79
N VAL A 470 10.07 3.47 -8.33
CA VAL A 470 9.67 2.27 -7.59
C VAL A 470 10.47 1.07 -8.09
N THR A 471 11.34 0.54 -7.25
CA THR A 471 12.08 -0.70 -7.54
C THR A 471 11.34 -1.91 -7.00
N LEU A 472 11.05 -2.88 -7.86
CA LEU A 472 10.59 -4.20 -7.48
C LEU A 472 11.81 -5.14 -7.43
N ALA A 473 12.13 -5.66 -6.24
CA ALA A 473 13.33 -6.46 -5.98
C ALA A 473 13.03 -7.95 -5.73
N GLN A 474 11.81 -8.40 -6.07
CA GLN A 474 11.33 -9.78 -6.01
C GLN A 474 10.33 -10.04 -7.16
N PRO A 475 10.12 -11.30 -7.60
CA PRO A 475 9.07 -11.66 -8.56
C PRO A 475 7.66 -11.24 -8.12
N GLN A 476 6.83 -10.79 -9.06
CA GLN A 476 5.43 -10.42 -8.81
C GLN A 476 4.48 -11.47 -9.41
N ASN A 477 3.39 -11.78 -8.69
CA ASN A 477 2.43 -12.82 -9.01
C ASN A 477 0.99 -12.27 -8.96
N TYR A 478 0.66 -11.29 -9.81
CA TYR A 478 -0.69 -10.75 -9.95
C TYR A 478 -1.08 -10.55 -11.43
N ASN A 479 -2.37 -10.73 -11.72
CA ASN A 479 -2.99 -10.49 -13.02
C ASN A 479 -3.77 -9.17 -12.99
N GLY A 480 -3.66 -8.39 -14.07
CA GLY A 480 -4.24 -7.05 -14.21
C GLY A 480 -3.31 -6.07 -14.94
N THR A 481 -3.57 -4.77 -14.78
CA THR A 481 -2.81 -3.70 -15.46
C THR A 481 -1.73 -3.11 -14.54
N THR A 482 -0.51 -2.98 -15.06
CA THR A 482 0.58 -2.22 -14.44
C THR A 482 0.73 -0.88 -15.13
N THR A 483 0.43 0.22 -14.44
CA THR A 483 0.46 1.59 -14.99
C THR A 483 1.65 2.37 -14.47
N ILE A 484 2.38 3.05 -15.36
CA ILE A 484 3.52 3.92 -15.03
C ILE A 484 3.19 5.34 -15.49
N GLY A 485 2.87 6.23 -14.55
CA GLY A 485 2.54 7.64 -14.84
C GLY A 485 3.71 8.42 -15.47
N ALA A 486 3.40 9.54 -16.14
CA ALA A 486 4.31 10.25 -17.04
C ALA A 486 5.65 10.75 -16.44
N ASN A 487 5.76 10.87 -15.11
CA ASN A 487 7.01 11.26 -14.41
C ASN A 487 7.54 10.16 -13.47
N ALA A 488 6.95 8.96 -13.52
CA ALA A 488 7.30 7.83 -12.67
C ALA A 488 8.27 6.86 -13.37
N ILE A 489 9.03 6.13 -12.55
CA ILE A 489 9.98 5.10 -13.00
C ILE A 489 9.62 3.78 -12.33
N LEU A 490 9.40 2.73 -13.11
CA LEU A 490 9.31 1.36 -12.61
C LEU A 490 10.61 0.62 -12.91
N ARG A 491 11.25 0.04 -11.89
CA ARG A 491 12.45 -0.79 -12.05
C ARG A 491 12.14 -2.24 -11.75
N ILE A 492 12.38 -3.11 -12.73
CA ILE A 492 12.31 -4.57 -12.60
C ILE A 492 13.71 -5.06 -12.24
N GLY A 493 13.86 -5.51 -10.99
CA GLY A 493 15.11 -5.96 -10.39
C GLY A 493 15.82 -4.85 -9.62
N ALA A 494 16.62 -5.21 -8.62
CA ALA A 494 17.43 -4.29 -7.82
C ALA A 494 18.77 -3.92 -8.47
N GLY A 495 19.17 -4.58 -9.57
CA GLY A 495 20.49 -4.40 -10.19
C GLY A 495 21.67 -4.97 -9.39
N LYS A 496 21.38 -5.63 -8.26
CA LYS A 496 22.33 -6.17 -7.29
C LYS A 496 21.63 -7.15 -6.35
N THR A 497 22.40 -8.01 -5.72
CA THR A 497 21.93 -8.93 -4.68
C THR A 497 21.34 -8.21 -3.46
N VAL A 498 20.32 -8.81 -2.83
CA VAL A 498 19.64 -8.30 -1.63
C VAL A 498 19.89 -9.26 -0.45
N PRO A 499 20.53 -8.81 0.65
CA PRO A 499 20.84 -9.66 1.80
C PRO A 499 19.60 -9.94 2.66
N LEU A 500 19.39 -11.22 3.01
CA LEU A 500 18.49 -11.60 4.11
C LEU A 500 19.30 -11.60 5.41
N ASN A 501 19.22 -10.50 6.15
CA ASN A 501 19.82 -10.42 7.47
C ASN A 501 18.84 -10.92 8.54
N TYR A 502 19.34 -11.76 9.44
CA TYR A 502 18.71 -12.09 10.71
C TYR A 502 19.33 -11.22 11.78
N ILE A 503 18.53 -10.46 12.54
CA ILE A 503 19.02 -9.69 13.69
C ILE A 503 18.46 -10.34 14.95
N THR A 504 19.35 -10.93 15.74
CA THR A 504 18.98 -11.44 17.06
C THR A 504 19.10 -10.31 18.08
N VAL A 505 17.97 -9.97 18.71
CA VAL A 505 17.86 -8.95 19.76
C VAL A 505 17.80 -9.65 21.10
N ASN A 506 18.78 -9.36 21.97
CA ASN A 506 18.80 -9.79 23.37
C ASN A 506 18.70 -8.56 24.26
N ALA A 507 18.32 -8.73 25.53
CA ALA A 507 18.14 -7.64 26.49
C ALA A 507 19.38 -6.73 26.73
N SER A 508 20.57 -7.14 26.29
CA SER A 508 21.83 -6.39 26.42
C SER A 508 22.64 -6.24 25.13
N SER A 509 22.24 -6.86 24.01
CA SER A 509 23.03 -6.83 22.77
C SER A 509 22.26 -7.31 21.54
N ASN A 510 22.50 -6.65 20.41
CA ASN A 510 22.06 -7.07 19.08
C ASN A 510 23.19 -7.76 18.31
N SER A 511 22.90 -8.86 17.63
CA SER A 511 23.84 -9.51 16.69
C SER A 511 23.18 -9.73 15.33
N THR A 512 23.87 -9.34 14.26
CA THR A 512 23.41 -9.51 12.88
C THR A 512 24.12 -10.69 12.22
N VAL A 513 23.36 -11.57 11.57
CA VAL A 513 23.86 -12.72 10.80
C VAL A 513 23.26 -12.66 9.40
N LEU A 514 24.09 -12.75 8.36
CA LEU A 514 23.62 -12.93 6.99
C LEU A 514 23.11 -14.37 6.83
N GLN A 515 21.80 -14.54 6.67
CA GLN A 515 21.15 -15.85 6.58
C GLN A 515 21.06 -16.37 5.14
N ALA A 516 20.82 -15.48 4.18
CA ALA A 516 20.79 -15.78 2.75
C ALA A 516 21.08 -14.53 1.93
N THR A 517 21.25 -14.67 0.62
CA THR A 517 21.39 -13.56 -0.32
C THR A 517 20.55 -13.86 -1.55
N TYR A 518 19.54 -13.02 -1.80
CA TYR A 518 18.71 -13.11 -2.99
C TYR A 518 19.43 -12.40 -4.15
N ASN A 519 19.18 -12.82 -5.38
CA ASN A 519 19.68 -12.13 -6.58
C ASN A 519 19.14 -10.69 -6.71
N GLY A 520 17.96 -10.42 -6.14
CA GLY A 520 17.28 -9.13 -6.23
C GLY A 520 16.52 -8.94 -7.54
N ASP A 521 16.37 -10.00 -8.35
CA ASP A 521 15.69 -9.94 -9.64
C ASP A 521 14.16 -9.98 -9.48
N SER A 522 13.44 -9.50 -10.50
CA SER A 522 11.99 -9.36 -10.48
C SER A 522 11.36 -9.72 -11.84
N SER A 523 10.04 -9.82 -11.85
CA SER A 523 9.20 -10.12 -13.01
C SER A 523 7.83 -9.46 -12.84
N LEU A 524 7.07 -9.34 -13.93
CA LEU A 524 5.64 -9.08 -13.93
C LEU A 524 4.96 -10.26 -14.66
N LEU A 525 3.74 -10.64 -14.29
CA LEU A 525 3.00 -11.65 -15.07
C LEU A 525 2.49 -11.03 -16.38
N THR A 526 2.87 -11.64 -17.49
CA THR A 526 2.39 -11.31 -18.84
C THR A 526 1.66 -12.50 -19.47
N ALA A 527 1.16 -12.34 -20.70
CA ALA A 527 0.46 -13.42 -21.41
C ALA A 527 1.33 -14.69 -21.64
N GLU A 528 2.65 -14.55 -21.61
CA GLU A 528 3.63 -15.65 -21.72
C GLU A 528 4.02 -16.27 -20.37
N SER A 529 3.59 -15.68 -19.25
CA SER A 529 3.94 -16.16 -17.91
C SER A 529 3.01 -17.30 -17.48
N SER A 530 3.54 -18.29 -16.76
CA SER A 530 2.71 -19.32 -16.14
C SER A 530 1.72 -18.67 -15.14
N GLY A 531 0.42 -18.92 -15.32
CA GLY A 531 -0.65 -18.27 -14.54
C GLY A 531 -1.00 -16.83 -14.98
N GLY A 532 -0.28 -16.26 -15.95
CA GLY A 532 -0.58 -14.95 -16.54
C GLY A 532 -1.80 -14.99 -17.47
N LEU A 533 -2.57 -13.90 -17.53
CA LEU A 533 -3.68 -13.76 -18.49
C LEU A 533 -3.30 -12.90 -19.69
N ALA A 534 -3.93 -13.18 -20.83
CA ALA A 534 -3.83 -12.36 -22.05
C ALA A 534 -4.36 -10.91 -21.86
N THR A 535 -5.10 -10.64 -20.78
CA THR A 535 -5.55 -9.29 -20.39
C THR A 535 -4.53 -8.51 -19.57
N ASN A 536 -3.42 -9.13 -19.14
CA ASN A 536 -2.37 -8.41 -18.42
C ASN A 536 -1.71 -7.39 -19.35
N ALA A 537 -1.48 -6.18 -18.86
CA ALA A 537 -1.03 -5.05 -19.67
C ALA A 537 -0.04 -4.17 -18.90
N ILE A 538 0.87 -3.52 -19.63
CA ILE A 538 1.79 -2.52 -19.09
C ILE A 538 1.51 -1.19 -19.78
N VAL A 539 0.88 -0.25 -19.07
CA VAL A 539 0.55 1.09 -19.59
C VAL A 539 1.67 2.04 -19.16
N ASN A 540 2.67 2.19 -20.01
CA ASN A 540 3.86 3.00 -19.74
C ASN A 540 3.71 4.40 -20.35
N ALA A 541 3.54 5.42 -19.51
CA ALA A 541 3.66 6.83 -19.90
C ALA A 541 4.98 7.48 -19.43
N GLY A 542 5.64 6.92 -18.40
CA GLY A 542 6.90 7.39 -17.84
C GLY A 542 8.11 6.58 -18.33
N GLN A 543 8.72 5.79 -17.44
CA GLN A 543 9.87 4.96 -17.77
C GLN A 543 9.82 3.56 -17.12
N LEU A 544 10.07 2.53 -17.93
CA LEU A 544 10.27 1.15 -17.50
C LEU A 544 11.76 0.79 -17.63
N ILE A 545 12.39 0.37 -16.54
CA ILE A 545 13.80 -0.04 -16.50
C ILE A 545 13.91 -1.50 -16.13
N ILE A 546 14.61 -2.29 -16.93
CA ILE A 546 14.84 -3.72 -16.72
C ILE A 546 16.31 -3.92 -16.36
N GLN A 547 16.56 -4.25 -15.09
CA GLN A 547 17.88 -4.30 -14.47
C GLN A 547 18.12 -5.60 -13.68
N ASN A 548 17.45 -6.69 -14.06
CA ASN A 548 17.78 -8.05 -13.59
C ASN A 548 19.22 -8.46 -13.92
N THR A 549 19.78 -9.34 -13.10
CA THR A 549 21.20 -9.72 -13.08
C THR A 549 21.44 -11.20 -13.40
N THR A 550 20.49 -12.07 -13.12
CA THR A 550 20.60 -13.54 -13.27
C THR A 550 19.38 -14.21 -13.90
N THR A 551 18.18 -13.63 -13.78
CA THR A 551 16.92 -14.19 -14.28
C THR A 551 16.43 -13.45 -15.53
N ASP A 552 16.48 -14.15 -16.67
CA ASP A 552 15.87 -13.75 -17.94
C ASP A 552 14.36 -13.52 -17.79
N ILE A 553 13.80 -12.56 -18.53
CA ILE A 553 12.35 -12.26 -18.50
C ILE A 553 11.74 -12.12 -19.90
N ILE A 554 10.43 -12.35 -19.97
CA ILE A 554 9.60 -12.06 -21.15
C ILE A 554 8.60 -10.96 -20.76
N LEU A 555 8.44 -9.94 -21.59
CA LEU A 555 7.43 -8.88 -21.40
C LEU A 555 6.66 -8.59 -22.70
N SER A 556 5.37 -8.31 -22.56
CA SER A 556 4.45 -8.07 -23.66
C SER A 556 3.31 -7.12 -23.27
N ASN A 557 2.48 -6.75 -24.25
CA ASN A 557 1.34 -5.84 -24.09
C ASN A 557 1.73 -4.50 -23.40
N ILE A 558 2.93 -4.01 -23.72
CA ILE A 558 3.44 -2.70 -23.31
C ILE A 558 2.89 -1.65 -24.27
N SER A 559 2.24 -0.63 -23.73
CA SER A 559 1.56 0.46 -24.46
C SER A 559 1.92 1.84 -23.88
N GLY A 560 1.52 2.91 -24.56
CA GLY A 560 1.70 4.31 -24.09
C GLY A 560 2.93 5.04 -24.68
N SER A 561 3.24 6.21 -24.13
CA SER A 561 4.31 7.11 -24.62
C SER A 561 5.65 7.00 -23.87
N GLY A 562 5.71 6.17 -22.83
CA GLY A 562 6.86 6.03 -21.95
C GLY A 562 8.02 5.25 -22.56
N SER A 563 9.22 5.49 -22.04
CA SER A 563 10.46 4.87 -22.51
C SER A 563 10.71 3.50 -21.88
N LEU A 564 11.47 2.64 -22.57
CA LEU A 564 11.96 1.35 -22.07
C LEU A 564 13.48 1.34 -22.07
N VAL A 565 14.09 0.93 -20.96
CA VAL A 565 15.55 0.88 -20.80
C VAL A 565 15.99 -0.49 -20.27
N HIS A 566 16.89 -1.16 -20.98
CA HIS A 566 17.52 -2.39 -20.51
C HIS A 566 18.94 -2.11 -20.00
N ASN A 567 19.12 -2.22 -18.69
CA ASN A 567 20.40 -2.04 -17.98
C ASN A 567 20.92 -3.34 -17.33
N GLY A 568 20.13 -4.41 -17.38
CA GLY A 568 20.45 -5.71 -16.77
C GLY A 568 21.52 -6.50 -17.54
N ALA A 569 22.02 -7.58 -16.95
CA ALA A 569 22.97 -8.49 -17.60
C ALA A 569 22.28 -9.66 -18.36
N VAL A 570 20.98 -9.86 -18.09
CA VAL A 570 20.16 -10.99 -18.54
C VAL A 570 19.70 -10.87 -20.00
N THR A 571 19.02 -11.92 -20.49
CA THR A 571 18.19 -11.82 -21.69
C THR A 571 16.81 -11.23 -21.36
N VAL A 572 16.36 -10.27 -22.16
CA VAL A 572 14.98 -9.75 -22.15
C VAL A 572 14.32 -10.11 -23.48
N THR A 573 13.24 -10.87 -23.43
CA THR A 573 12.40 -11.08 -24.62
C THR A 573 11.24 -10.11 -24.61
N LEU A 574 11.07 -9.32 -25.67
CA LEU A 574 9.89 -8.47 -25.85
C LEU A 574 8.98 -9.05 -26.94
N ARG A 575 7.67 -9.06 -26.70
CA ARG A 575 6.65 -9.52 -27.66
C ARG A 575 5.50 -8.54 -27.75
N ASP A 576 4.95 -8.37 -28.97
CA ASP A 576 3.58 -7.90 -29.20
C ASP A 576 3.21 -6.63 -28.41
N ASN A 577 3.97 -5.56 -28.70
CA ASN A 577 3.92 -4.28 -28.00
C ASN A 577 3.40 -3.14 -28.91
N SER A 578 2.92 -2.07 -28.30
CA SER A 578 2.30 -0.91 -28.97
C SER A 578 2.78 0.46 -28.46
N TYR A 579 3.75 0.50 -27.55
CA TYR A 579 4.30 1.76 -27.04
C TYR A 579 5.02 2.58 -28.12
N SER A 580 5.12 3.89 -27.89
CA SER A 580 5.68 4.89 -28.81
C SER A 580 6.89 5.66 -28.26
N GLY A 581 7.19 5.51 -26.96
CA GLY A 581 8.45 5.98 -26.40
C GLY A 581 9.65 5.15 -26.87
N GLY A 582 10.86 5.70 -26.71
CA GLY A 582 12.09 5.07 -27.20
C GLY A 582 12.56 3.88 -26.34
N THR A 583 13.24 2.94 -26.99
CA THR A 583 13.88 1.77 -26.35
C THR A 583 15.40 1.92 -26.38
N THR A 584 16.04 1.80 -25.21
CA THR A 584 17.50 1.89 -25.06
C THR A 584 18.07 0.63 -24.44
N LEU A 585 19.03 -0.01 -25.10
CA LEU A 585 19.72 -1.21 -24.61
C LEU A 585 21.15 -0.83 -24.23
N ASN A 586 21.46 -0.80 -22.93
CA ASN A 586 22.77 -0.42 -22.40
C ASN A 586 23.62 -1.61 -21.95
N SER A 587 22.97 -2.76 -21.71
CA SER A 587 23.59 -4.00 -21.26
C SER A 587 22.70 -5.19 -21.66
N GLY A 588 23.20 -6.41 -21.45
CA GLY A 588 22.45 -7.65 -21.63
C GLY A 588 22.14 -7.97 -23.10
N ARG A 589 21.08 -8.74 -23.31
CA ARG A 589 20.62 -9.15 -24.65
C ARG A 589 19.12 -8.97 -24.78
N LEU A 590 18.66 -8.25 -25.79
CA LEU A 590 17.25 -8.24 -26.16
C LEU A 590 16.96 -9.26 -27.26
N LEU A 591 15.88 -10.02 -27.08
CA LEU A 591 15.23 -10.84 -28.11
C LEU A 591 13.92 -10.18 -28.54
N ALA A 592 13.87 -9.74 -29.80
CA ALA A 592 12.64 -9.27 -30.43
C ALA A 592 11.81 -10.50 -30.85
N GLY A 593 10.74 -10.78 -30.12
CA GLY A 593 9.95 -12.00 -30.27
C GLY A 593 8.87 -11.94 -31.36
N SER A 594 8.47 -10.74 -31.78
CA SER A 594 7.43 -10.50 -32.79
C SER A 594 7.69 -9.23 -33.59
N THR A 595 6.96 -9.04 -34.69
CA THR A 595 7.11 -7.90 -35.62
C THR A 595 7.05 -6.53 -34.94
N LEU A 596 6.29 -6.38 -33.85
CA LEU A 596 6.13 -5.13 -33.10
C LEU A 596 6.73 -5.20 -31.69
N ALA A 597 7.68 -6.11 -31.44
CA ALA A 597 8.31 -6.31 -30.13
C ALA A 597 8.88 -5.02 -29.51
N LEU A 598 9.39 -4.10 -30.33
CA LEU A 598 10.01 -2.83 -29.89
C LEU A 598 9.07 -1.61 -30.02
N GLY A 599 7.78 -1.84 -30.25
CA GLY A 599 6.79 -0.76 -30.42
C GLY A 599 7.07 0.11 -31.66
N THR A 600 6.77 1.40 -31.53
CA THR A 600 6.84 2.38 -32.64
C THR A 600 7.87 3.49 -32.40
N GLY A 601 8.58 3.48 -31.27
CA GLY A 601 9.58 4.49 -30.93
C GLY A 601 10.93 4.31 -31.66
N ASN A 602 11.89 5.18 -31.30
CA ASN A 602 13.29 5.03 -31.69
C ASN A 602 13.96 3.91 -30.89
N VAL A 603 14.90 3.19 -31.50
CA VAL A 603 15.70 2.14 -30.83
C VAL A 603 17.18 2.50 -30.82
N THR A 604 17.78 2.54 -29.64
CA THR A 604 19.23 2.71 -29.44
C THR A 604 19.81 1.43 -28.86
N ASN A 605 20.60 0.70 -29.66
CA ASN A 605 21.27 -0.52 -29.25
C ASN A 605 22.75 -0.26 -28.93
N ASN A 606 23.11 -0.22 -27.65
CA ASN A 606 24.50 -0.19 -27.17
C ASN A 606 24.98 -1.57 -26.65
N ALA A 607 24.16 -2.61 -26.82
CA ALA A 607 24.36 -3.96 -26.26
C ALA A 607 24.12 -5.04 -27.34
N ALA A 608 23.46 -6.15 -27.02
CA ALA A 608 23.08 -7.17 -27.99
C ALA A 608 21.57 -7.14 -28.33
N LEU A 609 21.25 -7.13 -29.63
CA LEU A 609 19.91 -7.32 -30.17
C LEU A 609 19.87 -8.55 -31.09
N ALA A 610 18.83 -9.36 -31.00
CA ALA A 610 18.53 -10.43 -31.95
C ALA A 610 17.01 -10.61 -32.12
N LEU A 611 16.59 -11.28 -33.19
CA LEU A 611 15.20 -11.75 -33.34
C LEU A 611 15.05 -13.16 -32.72
N SER A 612 13.81 -13.53 -32.37
CA SER A 612 13.49 -14.86 -31.82
C SER A 612 12.08 -15.30 -32.21
N GLY A 613 11.96 -16.35 -33.03
CA GLY A 613 10.67 -16.88 -33.51
C GLY A 613 9.95 -16.04 -34.56
N THR A 614 10.12 -14.71 -34.54
CA THR A 614 9.79 -13.84 -35.67
C THR A 614 10.91 -13.80 -36.70
N ARG A 615 10.54 -13.64 -37.98
CA ARG A 615 11.46 -13.32 -39.09
C ARG A 615 11.41 -11.85 -39.52
N ALA A 616 10.50 -11.06 -38.97
CA ALA A 616 10.42 -9.62 -39.19
C ALA A 616 10.49 -8.85 -37.87
N LEU A 617 11.13 -7.68 -37.89
CA LEU A 617 11.03 -6.65 -36.86
C LEU A 617 10.78 -5.30 -37.53
N THR A 618 9.69 -4.62 -37.18
CA THR A 618 9.30 -3.31 -37.72
C THR A 618 9.45 -2.24 -36.64
N LEU A 619 10.11 -1.13 -36.97
CA LEU A 619 10.31 0.02 -36.10
C LEU A 619 9.65 1.26 -36.72
N GLY A 620 8.87 1.99 -35.91
CA GLY A 620 8.25 3.27 -36.31
C GLY A 620 9.22 4.45 -36.25
N GLY A 621 10.18 4.43 -35.33
CA GLY A 621 11.27 5.40 -35.25
C GLY A 621 12.49 5.02 -36.09
N GLY A 622 13.62 5.65 -35.78
CA GLY A 622 14.94 5.26 -36.28
C GLY A 622 15.62 4.19 -35.42
N PHE A 623 16.66 3.56 -35.97
CA PHE A 623 17.51 2.58 -35.30
C PHE A 623 18.96 3.06 -35.27
N GLN A 624 19.59 3.07 -34.10
CA GLN A 624 21.00 3.40 -33.93
C GLN A 624 21.71 2.24 -33.25
N GLN A 625 22.80 1.74 -33.85
CA GLN A 625 23.66 0.73 -33.26
C GLN A 625 25.01 1.34 -32.86
N GLY A 626 25.33 1.26 -31.57
CA GLY A 626 26.59 1.75 -31.02
C GLY A 626 27.81 0.96 -31.50
N SER A 627 28.99 1.59 -31.42
CA SER A 627 30.25 1.02 -31.92
C SER A 627 30.67 -0.30 -31.27
N SER A 628 30.18 -0.60 -30.06
CA SER A 628 30.45 -1.85 -29.32
C SER A 628 29.27 -2.83 -29.34
N ALA A 629 28.16 -2.48 -29.99
CA ALA A 629 26.92 -3.24 -29.97
C ALA A 629 26.88 -4.31 -31.06
N SER A 630 26.04 -5.33 -30.88
CA SER A 630 25.80 -6.37 -31.87
C SER A 630 24.33 -6.48 -32.27
N LEU A 631 24.10 -6.76 -33.56
CA LEU A 631 22.82 -7.23 -34.10
C LEU A 631 23.03 -8.66 -34.63
N THR A 632 22.18 -9.60 -34.23
CA THR A 632 22.22 -10.99 -34.69
C THR A 632 20.97 -11.34 -35.49
N LEU A 633 21.15 -11.84 -36.71
CA LEU A 633 20.10 -12.24 -37.64
C LEU A 633 20.30 -13.71 -38.08
N ALA A 634 19.22 -14.50 -38.10
CA ALA A 634 19.19 -15.87 -38.60
C ALA A 634 18.65 -15.94 -40.04
N ILE A 635 19.28 -16.78 -40.86
CA ILE A 635 19.06 -16.88 -42.30
C ILE A 635 18.77 -18.35 -42.67
N ASP A 636 17.48 -18.69 -42.78
CA ASP A 636 17.01 -20.04 -43.13
C ASP A 636 16.57 -20.16 -44.61
N GLY A 637 16.34 -19.04 -45.29
CA GLY A 637 16.06 -18.99 -46.73
C GLY A 637 16.14 -17.60 -47.35
N ALA A 638 15.63 -17.48 -48.58
CA ALA A 638 15.83 -16.33 -49.45
C ALA A 638 14.91 -15.12 -49.18
N THR A 639 13.84 -15.29 -48.40
CA THR A 639 12.71 -14.35 -48.34
C THR A 639 12.81 -13.45 -47.09
N PRO A 640 13.05 -12.13 -47.26
CA PRO A 640 13.11 -11.20 -46.13
C PRO A 640 11.78 -11.21 -45.35
N GLY A 641 11.86 -11.21 -44.02
CA GLY A 641 10.67 -11.17 -43.16
C GLY A 641 9.95 -12.52 -43.00
N VAL A 642 10.36 -13.56 -43.74
CA VAL A 642 9.61 -14.84 -43.83
C VAL A 642 10.51 -16.07 -43.67
N THR A 643 11.68 -16.11 -44.33
CA THR A 643 12.67 -17.19 -44.16
C THR A 643 14.06 -16.69 -43.76
N HIS A 644 14.31 -15.39 -43.77
CA HIS A 644 15.40 -14.79 -42.99
C HIS A 644 14.96 -13.54 -42.24
N ASP A 645 15.67 -13.28 -41.15
CA ASP A 645 15.45 -12.16 -40.25
C ASP A 645 15.68 -10.81 -40.98
N GLN A 646 14.63 -9.99 -41.05
CA GLN A 646 14.66 -8.65 -41.64
C GLN A 646 14.25 -7.57 -40.63
N LEU A 647 15.02 -6.48 -40.60
CA LEU A 647 14.71 -5.24 -39.88
C LEU A 647 14.12 -4.20 -40.85
N THR A 648 12.90 -3.74 -40.60
CA THR A 648 12.24 -2.66 -41.36
C THR A 648 12.10 -1.43 -40.46
N VAL A 649 12.62 -0.28 -40.91
CA VAL A 649 12.73 0.94 -40.10
C VAL A 649 12.06 2.09 -40.85
N THR A 650 11.04 2.70 -40.25
CA THR A 650 10.33 3.83 -40.88
C THR A 650 11.17 5.11 -40.82
N GLY A 651 12.01 5.25 -39.78
CA GLY A 651 12.97 6.34 -39.64
C GLY A 651 14.35 6.06 -40.28
N THR A 652 15.36 6.75 -39.76
CA THR A 652 16.77 6.63 -40.18
C THR A 652 17.48 5.47 -39.49
N VAL A 653 18.45 4.86 -40.18
CA VAL A 653 19.36 3.86 -39.61
C VAL A 653 20.78 4.42 -39.49
N VAL A 654 21.41 4.21 -38.35
CA VAL A 654 22.85 4.42 -38.11
C VAL A 654 23.48 3.08 -37.75
N LEU A 655 24.34 2.56 -38.63
CA LEU A 655 25.05 1.29 -38.46
C LEU A 655 26.38 1.51 -37.73
N GLY A 656 26.71 0.55 -36.86
CA GLY A 656 27.94 0.51 -36.07
C GLY A 656 28.13 -0.86 -35.43
N GLY A 657 29.33 -1.15 -34.93
CA GLY A 657 29.63 -2.40 -34.24
C GLY A 657 29.48 -3.64 -35.12
N THR A 658 28.99 -4.74 -34.55
CA THR A 658 28.99 -6.07 -35.17
C THR A 658 27.62 -6.44 -35.76
N LEU A 659 27.61 -6.95 -36.98
CA LEU A 659 26.52 -7.77 -37.52
C LEU A 659 26.93 -9.25 -37.47
N THR A 660 26.08 -10.09 -36.87
CA THR A 660 26.27 -11.55 -36.82
C THR A 660 25.16 -12.24 -37.61
N LEU A 661 25.55 -13.05 -38.60
CA LEU A 661 24.62 -13.80 -39.46
C LEU A 661 24.77 -15.30 -39.22
N ASN A 662 23.65 -15.98 -38.96
CA ASN A 662 23.60 -17.43 -38.75
C ASN A 662 22.84 -18.10 -39.89
N PHE A 663 23.54 -18.67 -40.86
CA PHE A 663 22.96 -19.36 -42.00
C PHE A 663 22.67 -20.83 -41.64
N THR A 664 21.43 -21.27 -41.87
CA THR A 664 20.98 -22.66 -41.65
C THR A 664 20.53 -23.36 -42.94
N GLY A 665 20.08 -22.59 -43.93
CA GLY A 665 19.66 -23.06 -45.25
C GLY A 665 20.81 -23.25 -46.27
N GLY A 666 20.44 -23.62 -47.50
CA GLY A 666 21.35 -23.65 -48.65
C GLY A 666 21.15 -22.46 -49.59
N TYR A 667 22.24 -21.91 -50.12
CA TYR A 667 22.25 -20.65 -50.88
C TYR A 667 23.11 -20.74 -52.15
N ALA A 668 22.77 -19.95 -53.15
CA ALA A 668 23.54 -19.84 -54.38
C ALA A 668 24.58 -18.71 -54.30
N SER A 669 25.75 -18.92 -54.91
CA SER A 669 26.72 -17.84 -55.15
C SER A 669 26.06 -16.69 -55.92
N GLY A 670 26.33 -15.45 -55.53
CA GLY A 670 25.71 -14.24 -56.07
C GLY A 670 24.32 -13.90 -55.52
N GLN A 671 23.74 -14.72 -54.64
CA GLN A 671 22.41 -14.47 -54.07
C GLN A 671 22.42 -13.28 -53.11
N LYS A 672 21.66 -12.21 -53.45
CA LYS A 672 21.46 -11.01 -52.62
C LYS A 672 20.34 -11.25 -51.59
N LEU A 673 20.62 -10.96 -50.32
CA LEU A 673 19.68 -11.04 -49.20
C LEU A 673 19.58 -9.67 -48.52
N VAL A 674 18.39 -9.06 -48.50
CA VAL A 674 18.15 -7.74 -47.90
C VAL A 674 17.80 -7.90 -46.42
N LEU A 675 18.67 -7.38 -45.55
CA LEU A 675 18.59 -7.61 -44.10
C LEU A 675 18.01 -6.40 -43.35
N ILE A 676 18.25 -5.19 -43.84
CA ILE A 676 17.70 -3.96 -43.27
C ILE A 676 17.11 -3.11 -44.40
N GLN A 677 15.90 -2.59 -44.20
CA GLN A 677 15.26 -1.59 -45.06
C GLN A 677 14.91 -0.37 -44.20
N ALA A 678 15.21 0.83 -44.69
CA ALA A 678 15.03 2.09 -43.97
C ALA A 678 14.57 3.23 -44.89
N ALA A 679 14.15 4.36 -44.31
CA ALA A 679 14.00 5.61 -45.06
C ALA A 679 15.36 6.23 -45.45
N SER A 680 16.40 6.03 -44.63
CA SER A 680 17.80 6.21 -45.03
C SER A 680 18.75 5.39 -44.16
N ILE A 681 19.90 4.96 -44.70
CA ILE A 681 20.96 4.25 -43.95
C ILE A 681 22.27 5.03 -43.99
N SER A 682 22.92 5.14 -42.83
CA SER A 682 24.21 5.80 -42.63
C SER A 682 25.11 4.99 -41.69
N GLY A 683 26.40 5.33 -41.63
CA GLY A 683 27.39 4.53 -40.91
C GLY A 683 27.69 3.20 -41.60
N SER A 684 28.35 2.30 -40.88
CA SER A 684 28.67 0.94 -41.34
C SER A 684 28.94 0.02 -40.14
N PHE A 685 28.64 -1.27 -40.25
CA PHE A 685 29.16 -2.25 -39.30
C PHE A 685 30.69 -2.27 -39.37
N SER A 686 31.36 -2.24 -38.22
CA SER A 686 32.82 -2.41 -38.13
C SER A 686 33.23 -3.88 -38.28
N THR A 687 32.31 -4.80 -38.00
CA THR A 687 32.54 -6.25 -38.04
C THR A 687 31.34 -6.94 -38.67
N LEU A 688 31.58 -7.83 -39.64
CA LEU A 688 30.59 -8.80 -40.13
C LEU A 688 31.06 -10.21 -39.80
N THR A 689 30.36 -10.87 -38.89
CA THR A 689 30.56 -12.28 -38.56
C THR A 689 29.52 -13.11 -39.29
N SER A 690 29.94 -14.10 -40.08
CA SER A 690 29.03 -14.98 -40.81
C SER A 690 29.33 -16.44 -40.49
N HIS A 691 28.30 -17.19 -40.10
CA HIS A 691 28.37 -18.61 -39.80
C HIS A 691 27.52 -19.37 -40.81
N GLY A 692 28.08 -20.41 -41.45
CA GLY A 692 27.37 -21.27 -42.42
C GLY A 692 27.47 -20.83 -43.88
N ALA A 693 27.73 -19.55 -44.17
CA ALA A 693 27.97 -19.05 -45.54
C ALA A 693 29.06 -17.97 -45.59
N ALA A 694 29.78 -17.90 -46.71
CA ALA A 694 30.65 -16.76 -47.03
C ALA A 694 29.80 -15.65 -47.69
N VAL A 695 30.06 -14.39 -47.32
CA VAL A 695 29.25 -13.24 -47.77
C VAL A 695 30.10 -11.97 -47.93
N VAL A 696 29.65 -11.09 -48.81
CA VAL A 696 30.11 -9.70 -48.91
C VAL A 696 28.94 -8.77 -48.57
N ALA A 697 29.19 -7.76 -47.73
CA ALA A 697 28.21 -6.73 -47.40
C ALA A 697 28.03 -5.71 -48.53
N GLY A 698 26.81 -5.18 -48.66
CA GLY A 698 26.50 -4.06 -49.52
C GLY A 698 25.41 -3.17 -48.93
N GLN A 699 25.41 -1.91 -49.34
CA GLN A 699 24.49 -0.89 -48.83
C GLN A 699 24.15 0.08 -49.95
N ASP A 700 22.88 0.44 -50.07
CA ASP A 700 22.41 1.58 -50.83
C ASP A 700 21.82 2.65 -49.89
N ALA A 701 21.22 3.71 -50.44
CA ALA A 701 20.67 4.79 -49.63
C ALA A 701 19.58 4.34 -48.64
N THR A 702 18.92 3.21 -48.90
CA THR A 702 17.72 2.74 -48.19
C THR A 702 17.83 1.30 -47.64
N GLY A 703 18.68 0.46 -48.23
CA GLY A 703 18.80 -0.96 -47.89
C GLY A 703 20.23 -1.41 -47.54
N PHE A 704 20.36 -2.23 -46.50
CA PHE A 704 21.57 -2.99 -46.20
C PHE A 704 21.34 -4.46 -46.52
N TYR A 705 22.31 -5.09 -47.17
CA TYR A 705 22.20 -6.44 -47.71
C TYR A 705 23.54 -7.18 -47.66
N VAL A 706 23.47 -8.49 -47.87
CA VAL A 706 24.64 -9.33 -48.14
C VAL A 706 24.48 -10.09 -49.45
N THR A 707 25.60 -10.40 -50.10
CA THR A 707 25.66 -11.26 -51.27
C THR A 707 26.50 -12.50 -50.94
N VAL A 708 25.89 -13.67 -51.03
CA VAL A 708 26.56 -14.97 -50.82
C VAL A 708 27.65 -15.17 -51.88
N GLN A 709 28.80 -15.73 -51.46
CA GLN A 709 29.95 -16.01 -52.32
C GLN A 709 29.99 -17.48 -52.73
#